data_AF-A0A0E0QCR6-F1
#
_entry.id   AF-A0A0E0QCR6-F1
#
_cell.length_a   1.000
_cell.length_b   1.000
_cell.length_c   1.000
_cell.angle_alpha   90.00
_cell.angle_beta   90.00
_cell.angle_gamma   90.00
#
_symmetry.space_group_name_H-M   'P 1'
#
loop_
_entity.id
_entity.type
_entity.pdbx_description
1 polymer ?
#
loop_
_entity_poly.entity_id
_entity_poly.type
_entity_poly.pdbx_seq_one_letter_code
_entity_poly.pdbx_strand_id
1 'polypeptide(L)'
;MASSLSVAVLLCLAAAAAAQLSPTFYDTSCPRALATIKSAVTAAVNNEPRMGASLLRLHFHDCFGCDASVLLADTATFTGEQNALPNKNSLRGFNVVDSIKTQLEGICSQTVSCADILAVAARDSVVALGGPSWTVGLGRRDSTTASMDRANNDLPPPFFDLENLIKAFGDKGFSVTDMVALSGAHTIGQAQCQNFRDRIYNETNIDSAFATQRQANCPRPTGSGDSNLAPLDTTTPNAFDNAYYSNLLSNKGLLHSDQVLFNGGSADNTVRNFASNAAAFSSAFTTAMVKMGNISPLTGTQGQIRLSCSKGCDASVLLSGQEQNAGPNAGSLRGFNVVDNIKTQVEAICSQTVSCADILAVAARDSVVALGGPSWTVLLGRRDSTTANESQANTDLPAPSSSLAELIGNFSRKGLDVTDMVALSGAHTIGQAQCQNFRDRLYNETNIDSSFATALKANCPRPTGSGDSNLAPLDTTTPNAFDSAYYTNLLSNKGLLHSDQVLFNGGSTDNTVRNFSSNTAAFNSAFTAAMVKMGNISPLTGTQGQIRLNCSKCALFQRVVMASASSLGLLLMLAALVSTATAHLSPTFYDTSCPRAMSIIKSTVTAAVNNEPRMGASLLRLHFHDCFVQARFHLTNHPGCDASILLAGNERNAAPNFSVRGYDVIDSIKTQIEAVCKQTVSCADILTVAARDSVVAVTMHAYINDTRYRARDYEFCDAELLYLLGGPSWSVPLGRRDSTGAATAAQVISSLAPSTDSLAQLISAYASKGLSATDLVALSGAHTIGMARCRGFRTRLYNETNIDAAFAAALKANCPATPGSGDGNLAPLDTTTPTAFDNAYYRNLLSNKGLLHSDQELFSNGSTDNTVRSFASSAAAFGAAFATAMVKMGNISPLTGTQGQIRLICSAVNSLAMAKATCISLLVVVALATAASAQLSATFYDTSCPRAMSIIKSAVTAAVNSEPRMGASLLRLHFHDCFGCDASVLLSGNEQDAPPNKDSLRGYGVIDSIKAQIEAVCNQTVSCADILTVAARDSVVAVSPSVVELIYQLSRSSGFTSDDPDPYI
;
A
#
# COMPACT_ATOMS: atom_id res chain seq x y z
N MET A 1 -55.69 17.69 0.77
CA MET A 1 -54.61 17.23 1.66
C MET A 1 -54.31 15.73 1.56
N ALA A 2 -55.16 14.90 0.93
CA ALA A 2 -54.88 13.46 0.75
C ALA A 2 -54.04 13.10 -0.50
N SER A 3 -54.03 13.93 -1.56
CA SER A 3 -53.27 13.60 -2.79
C SER A 3 -51.79 14.01 -2.78
N SER A 4 -51.42 14.97 -1.93
CA SER A 4 -50.03 15.48 -1.83
C SER A 4 -49.12 14.56 -1.01
N LEU A 5 -49.69 13.74 -0.12
CA LEU A 5 -48.95 12.77 0.69
C LEU A 5 -48.60 11.51 -0.12
N SER A 6 -49.48 11.10 -1.05
CA SER A 6 -49.25 9.95 -1.93
C SER A 6 -48.13 10.20 -2.95
N VAL A 7 -47.99 11.44 -3.45
CA VAL A 7 -46.93 11.82 -4.40
C VAL A 7 -45.57 11.95 -3.69
N ALA A 8 -45.53 12.47 -2.47
CA ALA A 8 -44.31 12.53 -1.67
C ALA A 8 -43.81 11.14 -1.25
N VAL A 9 -44.72 10.20 -0.96
CA VAL A 9 -44.36 8.80 -0.66
C VAL A 9 -43.87 8.07 -1.93
N LEU A 10 -44.45 8.33 -3.11
CA LEU A 10 -43.94 7.78 -4.38
C LEU A 10 -42.58 8.38 -4.80
N LEU A 11 -42.30 9.66 -4.50
CA LEU A 11 -41.00 10.29 -4.76
C LEU A 11 -39.91 9.87 -3.75
N CYS A 12 -40.27 9.60 -2.49
CA CYS A 12 -39.35 8.99 -1.52
C CYS A 12 -39.05 7.51 -1.81
N LEU A 13 -39.98 6.80 -2.47
CA LEU A 13 -39.76 5.42 -2.94
C LEU A 13 -38.87 5.35 -4.19
N ALA A 14 -38.70 6.45 -4.95
CA ALA A 14 -37.84 6.50 -6.13
C ALA A 14 -36.37 6.84 -5.85
N ALA A 15 -36.04 7.31 -4.62
CA ALA A 15 -34.67 7.62 -4.21
C ALA A 15 -33.91 6.43 -3.58
N ALA A 16 -34.51 5.24 -3.56
CA ALA A 16 -33.80 3.99 -3.34
C ALA A 16 -33.24 3.46 -4.67
N ALA A 17 -32.35 4.24 -5.31
CA ALA A 17 -31.52 3.67 -6.35
C ALA A 17 -30.57 2.68 -5.66
N ALA A 18 -30.82 1.38 -5.82
CA ALA A 18 -29.87 0.34 -5.44
C ALA A 18 -28.51 0.73 -6.04
N ALA A 19 -27.45 0.77 -5.23
CA ALA A 19 -26.11 1.07 -5.70
C ALA A 19 -25.72 -0.03 -6.71
N GLN A 20 -25.91 0.25 -7.99
CA GLN A 20 -25.76 -0.74 -9.05
C GLN A 20 -24.27 -1.01 -9.26
N LEU A 21 -23.90 -2.29 -9.38
CA LEU A 21 -22.52 -2.68 -9.67
C LEU A 21 -22.09 -2.02 -11.00
N SER A 22 -20.88 -1.48 -11.04
CA SER A 22 -20.34 -0.79 -12.21
C SER A 22 -18.97 -1.34 -12.57
N PRO A 23 -18.65 -1.60 -13.85
CA PRO A 23 -17.30 -2.00 -14.25
C PRO A 23 -16.24 -0.92 -14.02
N THR A 24 -16.66 0.35 -13.90
CA THR A 24 -15.80 1.51 -13.69
C THR A 24 -15.80 2.00 -12.24
N PHE A 25 -16.35 1.21 -11.30
CA PHE A 25 -16.55 1.60 -9.90
C PHE A 25 -15.27 2.11 -9.21
N TYR A 26 -14.11 1.55 -9.57
CA TYR A 26 -12.82 1.91 -8.99
C TYR A 26 -11.99 2.89 -9.83
N ASP A 27 -12.45 3.31 -11.01
CA ASP A 27 -11.63 4.10 -11.94
C ASP A 27 -11.16 5.44 -11.35
N THR A 28 -11.95 5.99 -10.42
CA THR A 28 -11.58 7.22 -9.69
C THR A 28 -11.03 6.92 -8.29
N SER A 29 -11.66 6.01 -7.55
CA SER A 29 -11.35 5.76 -6.14
C SER A 29 -10.13 4.86 -5.93
N CYS A 30 -9.84 3.96 -6.86
CA CYS A 30 -8.63 3.16 -6.90
C CYS A 30 -8.24 2.80 -8.36
N PRO A 31 -7.68 3.74 -9.13
CA PRO A 31 -7.48 3.57 -10.58
C PRO A 31 -6.57 2.38 -10.95
N ARG A 32 -5.71 1.96 -10.01
CA ARG A 32 -4.79 0.82 -10.19
C ARG A 32 -5.38 -0.52 -9.72
N ALA A 33 -6.62 -0.57 -9.25
CA ALA A 33 -7.21 -1.76 -8.64
C ALA A 33 -7.16 -2.97 -9.58
N LEU A 34 -7.80 -2.86 -10.74
CA LEU A 34 -7.92 -3.96 -11.70
C LEU A 34 -6.54 -4.40 -12.25
N ALA A 35 -5.66 -3.44 -12.51
CA ALA A 35 -4.30 -3.74 -12.98
C ALA A 35 -3.49 -4.52 -11.91
N THR A 36 -3.65 -4.17 -10.63
CA THR A 36 -2.96 -4.85 -9.52
C THR A 36 -3.48 -6.27 -9.33
N ILE A 37 -4.81 -6.45 -9.35
CA ILE A 37 -5.43 -7.78 -9.25
C ILE A 37 -4.96 -8.67 -10.43
N LYS A 38 -5.02 -8.14 -11.65
CA LYS A 38 -4.61 -8.86 -12.87
C LYS A 38 -3.15 -9.31 -12.81
N SER A 39 -2.25 -8.42 -12.40
CA SER A 39 -0.82 -8.72 -12.29
C SER A 39 -0.56 -9.87 -11.30
N ALA A 40 -1.13 -9.77 -10.09
CA ALA A 40 -0.96 -10.78 -9.05
C ALA A 40 -1.58 -12.14 -9.42
N VAL A 41 -2.78 -12.14 -10.04
CA VAL A 41 -3.40 -13.38 -10.55
C VAL A 41 -2.54 -14.00 -11.65
N THR A 42 -2.07 -13.21 -12.61
CA THR A 42 -1.22 -13.70 -13.71
C THR A 42 0.07 -14.31 -13.15
N ALA A 43 0.71 -13.67 -12.17
CA ALA A 43 1.89 -14.21 -11.51
C ALA A 43 1.60 -15.54 -10.80
N ALA A 44 0.47 -15.63 -10.09
CA ALA A 44 0.06 -16.85 -9.39
C ALA A 44 -0.24 -18.01 -10.37
N VAL A 45 -0.91 -17.74 -11.49
CA VAL A 45 -1.19 -18.72 -12.55
C VAL A 45 0.08 -19.15 -13.28
N ASN A 46 1.00 -18.22 -13.58
CA ASN A 46 2.27 -18.56 -14.21
C ASN A 46 3.15 -19.45 -13.33
N ASN A 47 3.10 -19.24 -12.01
CA ASN A 47 3.80 -20.08 -11.05
C ASN A 47 3.14 -21.46 -10.90
N GLU A 48 1.81 -21.53 -10.93
CA GLU A 48 1.05 -22.77 -10.89
C GLU A 48 -0.25 -22.65 -11.69
N PRO A 49 -0.36 -23.23 -12.91
CA PRO A 49 -1.54 -23.06 -13.78
C PRO A 49 -2.87 -23.41 -13.12
N ARG A 50 -2.89 -24.48 -12.29
CA ARG A 50 -4.07 -24.91 -11.52
C ARG A 50 -4.57 -23.86 -10.52
N MET A 51 -3.76 -22.85 -10.17
CA MET A 51 -4.21 -21.76 -9.32
C MET A 51 -5.35 -20.97 -9.98
N GLY A 52 -5.37 -20.87 -11.32
CA GLY A 52 -6.46 -20.21 -12.03
C GLY A 52 -7.81 -20.91 -11.81
N ALA A 53 -7.82 -22.24 -11.88
CA ALA A 53 -8.99 -23.04 -11.55
C ALA A 53 -9.38 -22.92 -10.07
N SER A 54 -8.39 -22.77 -9.18
CA SER A 54 -8.62 -22.61 -7.75
C SER A 54 -9.31 -21.28 -7.43
N LEU A 55 -8.87 -20.18 -8.04
CA LEU A 55 -9.47 -18.85 -7.87
C LEU A 55 -10.85 -18.74 -8.52
N LEU A 56 -11.04 -19.34 -9.71
CA LEU A 56 -12.35 -19.44 -10.34
C LEU A 56 -13.34 -20.21 -9.47
N ARG A 57 -12.92 -21.37 -8.92
CA ARG A 57 -13.72 -22.16 -7.98
C ARG A 57 -14.01 -21.38 -6.70
N LEU A 58 -13.04 -20.62 -6.18
CA LEU A 58 -13.24 -19.81 -4.97
C LEU A 58 -14.35 -18.78 -5.16
N HIS A 59 -14.42 -18.11 -6.32
CA HIS A 59 -15.53 -17.21 -6.65
C HIS A 59 -16.86 -17.95 -6.83
N PHE A 60 -16.90 -19.11 -7.51
CA PHE A 60 -18.11 -19.92 -7.62
C PHE A 60 -18.67 -20.29 -6.24
N HIS A 61 -17.79 -20.74 -5.33
CA HIS A 61 -18.17 -21.12 -3.97
C HIS A 61 -18.63 -19.94 -3.11
N ASP A 62 -18.08 -18.75 -3.35
CA ASP A 62 -18.54 -17.50 -2.71
C ASP A 62 -19.88 -17.02 -3.27
N CYS A 63 -20.12 -17.23 -4.57
CA CYS A 63 -21.24 -16.62 -5.30
C CYS A 63 -22.63 -17.23 -5.07
N PHE A 64 -22.74 -18.02 -4.01
CA PHE A 64 -24.03 -18.30 -3.37
C PHE A 64 -24.47 -17.16 -2.43
N GLY A 65 -23.60 -16.15 -2.23
CA GLY A 65 -23.90 -14.79 -1.74
C GLY A 65 -23.03 -13.66 -2.36
N CYS A 66 -21.96 -14.01 -3.08
CA CYS A 66 -20.99 -13.11 -3.75
C CYS A 66 -20.47 -12.00 -2.83
N ASP A 67 -20.23 -12.30 -1.56
CA ASP A 67 -19.96 -11.34 -0.51
C ASP A 67 -18.65 -11.62 0.25
N ALA A 68 -17.79 -12.48 -0.29
CA ALA A 68 -16.52 -12.92 0.31
C ALA A 68 -16.67 -13.54 1.72
N SER A 69 -17.86 -14.04 2.07
CA SER A 69 -18.12 -14.79 3.30
C SER A 69 -17.30 -16.09 3.34
N VAL A 70 -16.99 -16.68 2.17
CA VAL A 70 -16.12 -17.87 2.08
C VAL A 70 -14.72 -17.66 2.67
N LEU A 71 -14.27 -16.40 2.75
CA LEU A 71 -12.95 -16.03 3.28
C LEU A 71 -12.96 -15.85 4.81
N LEU A 72 -14.12 -15.85 5.47
CA LEU A 72 -14.24 -15.68 6.92
C LEU A 72 -13.94 -16.99 7.66
N ALA A 73 -13.07 -16.88 8.67
CA ALA A 73 -12.81 -17.95 9.62
C ALA A 73 -13.89 -18.00 10.72
N ASP A 74 -13.98 -19.15 11.40
CA ASP A 74 -14.90 -19.38 12.51
C ASP A 74 -14.74 -18.31 13.61
N THR A 75 -15.86 -17.88 14.18
CA THR A 75 -15.91 -16.95 15.31
C THR A 75 -16.79 -17.52 16.42
N ALA A 76 -16.80 -16.88 17.59
CA ALA A 76 -17.72 -17.27 18.68
C ALA A 76 -19.21 -17.15 18.30
N THR A 77 -19.54 -16.37 17.26
CA THR A 77 -20.92 -16.04 16.88
C THR A 77 -21.38 -16.67 15.57
N PHE A 78 -20.47 -17.23 14.78
CA PHE A 78 -20.80 -17.95 13.54
C PHE A 78 -19.68 -18.92 13.15
N THR A 79 -20.04 -19.98 12.43
CA THR A 79 -19.08 -20.92 11.83
C THR A 79 -18.85 -20.53 10.37
N GLY A 80 -17.58 -20.35 10.00
CA GLY A 80 -17.12 -20.03 8.66
C GLY A 80 -17.38 -21.15 7.66
N GLU A 81 -17.33 -20.79 6.38
CA GLU A 81 -17.67 -21.71 5.28
C GLU A 81 -16.52 -22.64 4.89
N GLN A 82 -15.29 -22.32 5.30
CA GLN A 82 -14.10 -23.08 4.90
C GLN A 82 -14.14 -24.55 5.35
N ASN A 83 -14.85 -24.82 6.44
CA ASN A 83 -15.00 -26.16 7.01
C ASN A 83 -16.24 -26.91 6.47
N ALA A 84 -17.05 -26.30 5.59
CA ALA A 84 -18.17 -26.98 4.94
C ALA A 84 -17.67 -28.16 4.09
N LEU A 85 -18.48 -29.21 3.95
CA LEU A 85 -18.13 -30.44 3.22
C LEU A 85 -17.57 -30.18 1.79
N PRO A 86 -18.16 -29.30 0.97
CA PRO A 86 -17.61 -28.98 -0.36
C PRO A 86 -16.33 -28.11 -0.34
N ASN A 87 -15.96 -27.53 0.80
CA ASN A 87 -14.87 -26.55 0.94
C ASN A 87 -13.66 -27.14 1.66
N LYS A 88 -13.88 -27.95 2.69
CA LYS A 88 -12.88 -28.49 3.60
C LYS A 88 -11.84 -29.30 2.84
N ASN A 89 -10.57 -28.93 2.98
CA ASN A 89 -9.42 -29.54 2.28
C ASN A 89 -9.55 -29.54 0.74
N SER A 90 -10.40 -28.66 0.18
CA SER A 90 -10.66 -28.57 -1.26
C SER A 90 -10.48 -27.16 -1.81
N LEU A 91 -11.00 -26.12 -1.14
CA LEU A 91 -10.75 -24.73 -1.55
C LEU A 91 -9.31 -24.31 -1.24
N ARG A 92 -8.73 -23.51 -2.14
CA ARG A 92 -7.39 -22.93 -2.02
C ARG A 92 -7.31 -21.63 -2.80
N GLY A 93 -6.21 -20.89 -2.64
CA GLY A 93 -6.03 -19.56 -3.24
C GLY A 93 -6.35 -18.39 -2.30
N PHE A 94 -6.73 -18.67 -1.05
CA PHE A 94 -6.95 -17.66 0.00
C PHE A 94 -5.75 -16.71 0.15
N ASN A 95 -4.53 -17.26 0.13
CA ASN A 95 -3.28 -16.50 0.22
C ASN A 95 -3.06 -15.55 -0.98
N VAL A 96 -3.50 -15.93 -2.18
CA VAL A 96 -3.41 -15.08 -3.37
C VAL A 96 -4.35 -13.89 -3.22
N VAL A 97 -5.57 -14.13 -2.74
CA VAL A 97 -6.57 -13.08 -2.46
C VAL A 97 -6.09 -12.13 -1.37
N ASP A 98 -5.54 -12.65 -0.27
CA ASP A 98 -4.97 -11.82 0.81
C ASP A 98 -3.75 -11.02 0.34
N SER A 99 -2.89 -11.58 -0.51
CA SER A 99 -1.76 -10.86 -1.11
C SER A 99 -2.24 -9.72 -2.01
N ILE A 100 -3.22 -9.98 -2.87
CA ILE A 100 -3.86 -8.96 -3.71
C ILE A 100 -4.46 -7.86 -2.84
N LYS A 101 -5.19 -8.25 -1.79
CA LYS A 101 -5.79 -7.31 -0.85
C LYS A 101 -4.73 -6.43 -0.20
N THR A 102 -3.64 -7.02 0.27
CA THR A 102 -2.52 -6.29 0.88
C THR A 102 -1.92 -5.27 -0.09
N GLN A 103 -1.70 -5.64 -1.35
CA GLN A 103 -1.20 -4.73 -2.38
C GLN A 103 -2.17 -3.58 -2.65
N LEU A 104 -3.47 -3.89 -2.77
CA LEU A 104 -4.52 -2.89 -2.97
C LEU A 104 -4.64 -1.94 -1.77
N GLU A 105 -4.50 -2.43 -0.54
CA GLU A 105 -4.50 -1.59 0.65
C GLU A 105 -3.29 -0.65 0.72
N GLY A 106 -2.16 -1.06 0.15
CA GLY A 106 -1.00 -0.18 -0.05
C GLY A 106 -1.21 0.90 -1.13
N ILE A 107 -2.20 0.74 -2.01
CA ILE A 107 -2.50 1.66 -3.11
C ILE A 107 -3.66 2.59 -2.78
N CYS A 108 -4.74 2.04 -2.23
CA CYS A 108 -6.04 2.69 -2.05
C CYS A 108 -6.77 2.08 -0.85
N SER A 109 -6.39 2.51 0.35
CA SER A 109 -6.84 1.83 1.56
C SER A 109 -8.37 1.87 1.73
N GLN A 110 -8.94 0.75 2.21
CA GLN A 110 -10.37 0.54 2.45
C GLN A 110 -11.29 0.83 1.26
N THR A 111 -10.76 0.69 0.04
CA THR A 111 -11.52 1.02 -1.16
C THR A 111 -12.08 -0.23 -1.85
N VAL A 112 -11.24 -1.23 -2.10
CA VAL A 112 -11.61 -2.42 -2.88
C VAL A 112 -12.09 -3.56 -1.96
N SER A 113 -13.26 -4.14 -2.20
CA SER A 113 -13.78 -5.26 -1.37
C SER A 113 -13.05 -6.57 -1.67
N CYS A 114 -13.02 -7.49 -0.70
CA CYS A 114 -12.58 -8.86 -0.96
C CYS A 114 -13.51 -9.58 -1.95
N ALA A 115 -14.80 -9.27 -1.93
CA ALA A 115 -15.78 -9.79 -2.88
C ALA A 115 -15.47 -9.39 -4.33
N ASP A 116 -15.08 -8.14 -4.56
CA ASP A 116 -14.67 -7.68 -5.89
C ASP A 116 -13.31 -8.26 -6.30
N ILE A 117 -12.39 -8.49 -5.35
CA ILE A 117 -11.14 -9.21 -5.63
C ILE A 117 -11.45 -10.63 -6.12
N LEU A 118 -12.35 -11.37 -5.46
CA LEU A 118 -12.73 -12.73 -5.91
C LEU A 118 -13.32 -12.74 -7.32
N ALA A 119 -14.24 -11.81 -7.60
CA ALA A 119 -14.89 -11.71 -8.91
C ALA A 119 -13.90 -11.38 -10.03
N VAL A 120 -12.99 -10.43 -9.78
CA VAL A 120 -11.95 -10.04 -10.74
C VAL A 120 -10.90 -11.15 -10.90
N ALA A 121 -10.47 -11.78 -9.81
CA ALA A 121 -9.49 -12.85 -9.82
C ALA A 121 -9.99 -14.07 -10.61
N ALA A 122 -11.27 -14.41 -10.52
CA ALA A 122 -11.88 -15.46 -11.35
C ALA A 122 -11.82 -15.13 -12.84
N ARG A 123 -12.14 -13.89 -13.21
CA ARG A 123 -12.08 -13.40 -14.61
C ARG A 123 -10.65 -13.40 -15.15
N ASP A 124 -9.71 -12.87 -14.39
CA ASP A 124 -8.31 -12.80 -14.80
C ASP A 124 -7.65 -14.19 -14.86
N SER A 125 -8.11 -15.14 -14.03
CA SER A 125 -7.65 -16.54 -14.06
C SER A 125 -8.03 -17.26 -15.36
N VAL A 126 -9.28 -17.09 -15.82
CA VAL A 126 -9.74 -17.67 -17.10
C VAL A 126 -8.97 -17.08 -18.27
N VAL A 127 -8.78 -15.76 -18.28
CA VAL A 127 -8.00 -15.07 -19.32
C VAL A 127 -6.54 -15.53 -19.34
N ALA A 128 -5.91 -15.67 -18.17
CA ALA A 128 -4.52 -16.13 -18.07
C ALA A 128 -4.31 -17.56 -18.60
N LEU A 129 -5.37 -18.39 -18.61
CA LEU A 129 -5.36 -19.75 -19.15
C LEU A 129 -5.92 -19.84 -20.59
N GLY A 130 -6.04 -18.70 -21.29
CA GLY A 130 -6.42 -18.64 -22.70
C GLY A 130 -7.93 -18.56 -22.98
N GLY A 131 -8.75 -18.45 -21.93
CA GLY A 131 -10.21 -18.36 -22.04
C GLY A 131 -10.74 -16.95 -22.31
N PRO A 132 -12.06 -16.78 -22.42
CA PRO A 132 -12.68 -15.49 -22.70
C PRO A 132 -12.62 -14.54 -21.50
N SER A 133 -12.58 -13.23 -21.78
CA SER A 133 -12.78 -12.18 -20.77
C SER A 133 -14.24 -11.76 -20.70
N TRP A 134 -14.64 -11.18 -19.56
CA TRP A 134 -15.96 -10.55 -19.41
C TRP A 134 -15.90 -9.31 -18.52
N THR A 135 -16.94 -8.50 -18.64
CA THR A 135 -17.14 -7.31 -17.82
C THR A 135 -17.61 -7.70 -16.42
N VAL A 136 -16.76 -7.47 -15.42
CA VAL A 136 -17.12 -7.67 -14.02
C VAL A 136 -17.77 -6.39 -13.51
N GLY A 137 -19.02 -6.45 -13.04
CA GLY A 137 -19.61 -5.34 -12.27
C GLY A 137 -18.95 -5.28 -10.89
N LEU A 138 -18.48 -4.11 -10.47
CA LEU A 138 -17.74 -3.88 -9.22
C LEU A 138 -18.52 -2.98 -8.26
N GLY A 139 -18.13 -2.97 -6.99
CA GLY A 139 -18.81 -2.23 -5.92
C GLY A 139 -19.51 -3.13 -4.90
N ARG A 140 -19.14 -4.41 -4.85
CA ARG A 140 -19.60 -5.35 -3.82
C ARG A 140 -19.07 -4.93 -2.46
N ARG A 141 -19.79 -5.34 -1.40
CA ARG A 141 -19.38 -5.23 -0.01
C ARG A 141 -19.12 -6.63 0.55
N ASP A 142 -18.18 -6.69 1.46
CA ASP A 142 -17.85 -7.92 2.19
C ASP A 142 -18.89 -8.19 3.27
N SER A 143 -19.25 -9.46 3.41
CA SER A 143 -20.09 -9.96 4.48
C SER A 143 -19.44 -9.78 5.86
N THR A 144 -20.28 -9.68 6.88
CA THR A 144 -19.86 -9.67 8.30
C THR A 144 -20.08 -11.02 8.99
N THR A 145 -20.66 -11.99 8.27
CA THR A 145 -20.97 -13.33 8.75
C THR A 145 -20.74 -14.35 7.64
N ALA A 146 -20.72 -15.62 7.99
CA ALA A 146 -20.61 -16.75 7.07
C ALA A 146 -21.56 -17.87 7.51
N SER A 147 -21.88 -18.81 6.62
CA SER A 147 -22.75 -19.94 6.97
C SER A 147 -22.31 -21.25 6.33
N MET A 148 -21.68 -22.09 7.16
CA MET A 148 -21.36 -23.48 6.80
C MET A 148 -22.58 -24.26 6.29
N ASP A 149 -23.75 -24.10 6.92
CA ASP A 149 -24.97 -24.82 6.51
C ASP A 149 -25.43 -24.41 5.12
N ARG A 150 -25.38 -23.10 4.78
CA ARG A 150 -25.69 -22.65 3.42
C ARG A 150 -24.70 -23.23 2.41
N ALA A 151 -23.40 -23.22 2.72
CA ALA A 151 -22.41 -23.84 1.85
C ALA A 151 -22.65 -25.35 1.64
N ASN A 152 -23.08 -26.08 2.69
CA ASN A 152 -23.40 -27.51 2.57
C ASN A 152 -24.68 -27.79 1.75
N ASN A 153 -25.67 -26.91 1.81
CA ASN A 153 -26.98 -27.12 1.19
C ASN A 153 -27.07 -26.59 -0.25
N ASP A 154 -26.35 -25.51 -0.55
CA ASP A 154 -26.53 -24.78 -1.81
C ASP A 154 -25.52 -25.20 -2.90
N LEU A 155 -24.38 -25.80 -2.52
CA LEU A 155 -23.34 -26.22 -3.47
C LEU A 155 -23.63 -27.63 -4.03
N PRO A 156 -23.72 -27.80 -5.37
CA PRO A 156 -23.94 -29.11 -5.98
C PRO A 156 -22.76 -30.07 -5.73
N PRO A 157 -22.98 -31.27 -5.17
CA PRO A 157 -21.94 -32.28 -5.00
C PRO A 157 -21.64 -33.03 -6.32
N PRO A 158 -20.47 -33.70 -6.40
CA PRO A 158 -19.98 -34.34 -7.64
C PRO A 158 -20.80 -35.56 -8.12
N PHE A 159 -21.79 -35.99 -7.33
CA PHE A 159 -22.62 -37.16 -7.58
C PHE A 159 -24.08 -36.83 -7.93
N PHE A 160 -24.42 -35.55 -8.13
CA PHE A 160 -25.76 -35.18 -8.58
C PHE A 160 -26.06 -35.69 -10.00
N ASP A 161 -27.27 -36.18 -10.19
CA ASP A 161 -27.84 -36.45 -11.51
C ASP A 161 -28.28 -35.15 -12.22
N LEU A 162 -28.69 -35.27 -13.49
CA LEU A 162 -29.07 -34.12 -14.30
C LEU A 162 -30.27 -33.35 -13.73
N GLU A 163 -31.26 -34.02 -13.15
CA GLU A 163 -32.45 -33.36 -12.58
C GLU A 163 -32.07 -32.51 -11.36
N ASN A 164 -31.25 -33.07 -10.46
CA ASN A 164 -30.76 -32.36 -9.28
C ASN A 164 -29.82 -31.20 -9.64
N LEU A 165 -28.99 -31.34 -10.69
CA LEU A 165 -28.18 -30.24 -11.21
C LEU A 165 -29.07 -29.11 -11.76
N ILE A 166 -30.05 -29.45 -12.62
CA ILE A 166 -30.99 -28.46 -13.18
C ILE A 166 -31.73 -27.74 -12.06
N LYS A 167 -32.17 -28.47 -11.02
CA LYS A 167 -32.84 -27.89 -9.88
C LYS A 167 -31.92 -26.96 -9.09
N ALA A 168 -30.72 -27.41 -8.70
CA ALA A 168 -29.80 -26.62 -7.87
C ALA A 168 -29.37 -25.31 -8.54
N PHE A 169 -29.07 -25.34 -9.84
CA PHE A 169 -28.77 -24.15 -10.63
C PHE A 169 -30.03 -23.30 -10.88
N GLY A 170 -31.17 -23.94 -11.15
CA GLY A 170 -32.46 -23.28 -11.35
C GLY A 170 -32.95 -22.51 -10.11
N ASP A 171 -32.69 -23.02 -8.91
CA ASP A 171 -33.00 -22.36 -7.62
C ASP A 171 -32.19 -21.05 -7.46
N LYS A 172 -31.09 -20.88 -8.22
CA LYS A 172 -30.29 -19.65 -8.31
C LYS A 172 -30.59 -18.84 -9.59
N GLY A 173 -31.64 -19.22 -10.31
CA GLY A 173 -32.12 -18.52 -11.50
C GLY A 173 -31.36 -18.86 -12.79
N PHE A 174 -30.49 -19.86 -12.81
CA PHE A 174 -29.76 -20.28 -14.00
C PHE A 174 -30.61 -21.16 -14.93
N SER A 175 -30.40 -21.00 -16.23
CA SER A 175 -30.95 -21.90 -17.25
C SER A 175 -30.11 -23.17 -17.38
N VAL A 176 -30.64 -24.20 -18.08
CA VAL A 176 -29.86 -25.41 -18.42
C VAL A 176 -28.60 -25.04 -19.21
N THR A 177 -28.67 -24.06 -20.11
CA THR A 177 -27.50 -23.57 -20.85
C THR A 177 -26.47 -22.91 -19.94
N ASP A 178 -26.90 -22.10 -18.97
CA ASP A 178 -26.00 -21.48 -17.99
C ASP A 178 -25.30 -22.54 -17.13
N MET A 179 -26.05 -23.54 -16.66
CA MET A 179 -25.52 -24.67 -15.89
C MET A 179 -24.46 -25.43 -16.69
N VAL A 180 -24.79 -25.85 -17.93
CA VAL A 180 -23.85 -26.57 -18.79
C VAL A 180 -22.60 -25.73 -19.09
N ALA A 181 -22.77 -24.42 -19.29
CA ALA A 181 -21.65 -23.50 -19.50
C ALA A 181 -20.76 -23.40 -18.26
N LEU A 182 -21.33 -23.16 -17.06
CA LEU A 182 -20.56 -23.07 -15.80
C LEU A 182 -19.85 -24.38 -15.46
N SER A 183 -20.44 -25.54 -15.74
CA SER A 183 -19.76 -26.84 -15.62
C SER A 183 -18.51 -26.93 -16.51
N GLY A 184 -18.47 -26.21 -17.64
CA GLY A 184 -17.30 -26.10 -18.50
C GLY A 184 -16.07 -25.51 -17.82
N ALA A 185 -16.22 -24.78 -16.70
CA ALA A 185 -15.09 -24.32 -15.88
C ALA A 185 -14.19 -25.47 -15.39
N HIS A 186 -14.72 -26.70 -15.34
CA HIS A 186 -13.95 -27.89 -15.02
C HIS A 186 -12.81 -28.17 -16.01
N THR A 187 -12.79 -27.57 -17.22
CA THR A 187 -11.72 -27.77 -18.21
C THR A 187 -10.30 -27.50 -17.66
N ILE A 188 -10.16 -26.53 -16.74
CA ILE A 188 -8.87 -26.19 -16.09
C ILE A 188 -8.69 -26.84 -14.70
N GLY A 189 -9.66 -27.64 -14.26
CA GLY A 189 -9.76 -28.15 -12.89
C GLY A 189 -9.21 -29.56 -12.68
N GLN A 190 -9.01 -29.91 -11.41
CA GLN A 190 -8.68 -31.27 -10.99
C GLN A 190 -9.55 -31.67 -9.79
N ALA A 191 -9.98 -32.92 -9.76
CA ALA A 191 -10.74 -33.50 -8.67
C ALA A 191 -9.87 -34.49 -7.86
N GLN A 192 -10.22 -34.63 -6.59
CA GLN A 192 -9.66 -35.66 -5.71
C GLN A 192 -10.37 -37.00 -5.94
N CYS A 193 -9.63 -38.11 -5.82
CA CYS A 193 -10.10 -39.48 -6.01
C CYS A 193 -11.40 -39.79 -5.26
N GLN A 194 -11.55 -39.30 -4.03
CA GLN A 194 -12.80 -39.48 -3.27
C GLN A 194 -14.07 -39.00 -3.98
N ASN A 195 -13.96 -38.03 -4.90
CA ASN A 195 -15.10 -37.43 -5.60
C ASN A 195 -15.49 -38.18 -6.89
N PHE A 196 -14.62 -39.04 -7.42
CA PHE A 196 -14.89 -39.78 -8.66
C PHE A 196 -14.71 -41.30 -8.53
N ARG A 197 -14.27 -41.79 -7.37
CA ARG A 197 -14.01 -43.22 -7.13
C ARG A 197 -15.21 -44.08 -7.46
N ASP A 198 -16.38 -43.71 -6.97
CA ASP A 198 -17.60 -44.50 -7.18
C ASP A 198 -17.87 -44.69 -8.67
N ARG A 199 -17.80 -43.60 -9.43
CA ARG A 199 -17.97 -43.59 -10.88
C ARG A 199 -17.00 -44.53 -11.61
N ILE A 200 -15.69 -44.40 -11.38
CA ILE A 200 -14.70 -45.18 -12.14
C ILE A 200 -14.74 -46.69 -11.84
N TYR A 201 -15.42 -47.12 -10.78
CA TYR A 201 -15.55 -48.54 -10.41
C TYR A 201 -16.94 -49.12 -10.65
N ASN A 202 -18.00 -48.31 -10.61
CA ASN A 202 -19.39 -48.80 -10.57
C ASN A 202 -20.25 -48.34 -11.74
N GLU A 203 -19.92 -47.25 -12.44
CA GLU A 203 -20.72 -46.78 -13.58
C GLU A 203 -20.39 -47.52 -14.89
N THR A 204 -21.38 -47.63 -15.76
CA THR A 204 -21.28 -48.37 -17.04
C THR A 204 -21.17 -47.45 -18.26
N ASN A 205 -21.49 -46.17 -18.12
CA ASN A 205 -21.36 -45.13 -19.15
C ASN A 205 -20.02 -44.37 -19.00
N ILE A 206 -18.93 -45.11 -18.84
CA ILE A 206 -17.56 -44.60 -18.79
C ILE A 206 -16.69 -45.35 -19.81
N ASP A 207 -15.84 -44.64 -20.54
CA ASP A 207 -14.83 -45.28 -21.39
C ASP A 207 -13.92 -46.18 -20.55
N SER A 208 -13.83 -47.47 -20.92
CA SER A 208 -13.17 -48.48 -20.08
C SER A 208 -11.66 -48.27 -19.96
N ALA A 209 -11.02 -47.76 -21.02
CA ALA A 209 -9.60 -47.42 -21.00
C ALA A 209 -9.33 -46.22 -20.08
N PHE A 210 -10.18 -45.19 -20.16
CA PHE A 210 -10.13 -44.04 -19.25
C PHE A 210 -10.35 -44.43 -17.79
N ALA A 211 -11.36 -45.27 -17.51
CA ALA A 211 -11.63 -45.79 -16.17
C ALA A 211 -10.39 -46.50 -15.60
N THR A 212 -9.80 -47.42 -16.38
CA THR A 212 -8.58 -48.15 -16.01
C THR A 212 -7.40 -47.19 -15.74
N GLN A 213 -7.23 -46.17 -16.57
CA GLN A 213 -6.21 -45.14 -16.37
C GLN A 213 -6.38 -44.39 -15.04
N ARG A 214 -7.63 -44.05 -14.67
CA ARG A 214 -7.92 -43.35 -13.41
C ARG A 214 -7.77 -44.24 -12.18
N GLN A 215 -8.15 -45.51 -12.28
CA GLN A 215 -8.00 -46.49 -11.19
C GLN A 215 -6.53 -46.68 -10.77
N ALA A 216 -5.58 -46.52 -11.70
CA ALA A 216 -4.15 -46.63 -11.40
C ALA A 216 -3.66 -45.66 -10.29
N ASN A 217 -4.29 -44.48 -10.18
CA ASN A 217 -3.98 -43.49 -9.14
C ASN A 217 -5.15 -43.25 -8.17
N CYS A 218 -6.18 -44.10 -8.18
CA CYS A 218 -7.36 -43.98 -7.33
C CYS A 218 -7.80 -45.36 -6.83
N PRO A 219 -7.20 -45.88 -5.75
CA PRO A 219 -7.48 -47.21 -5.24
C PRO A 219 -8.95 -47.41 -4.85
N ARG A 220 -9.45 -48.64 -5.06
CA ARG A 220 -10.84 -49.03 -4.75
C ARG A 220 -11.22 -48.89 -3.27
N PRO A 221 -10.38 -49.24 -2.28
CA PRO A 221 -10.75 -49.06 -0.88
C PRO A 221 -10.86 -47.58 -0.51
N THR A 222 -12.01 -47.18 0.06
CA THR A 222 -12.20 -45.85 0.68
C THR A 222 -11.13 -45.61 1.75
N GLY A 223 -10.61 -44.39 1.86
CA GLY A 223 -9.50 -44.07 2.76
C GLY A 223 -8.11 -44.26 2.13
N SER A 224 -8.02 -44.89 0.96
CA SER A 224 -6.77 -45.10 0.23
C SER A 224 -6.68 -44.18 -0.99
N GLY A 225 -5.69 -43.28 -0.97
CA GLY A 225 -5.44 -42.33 -2.06
C GLY A 225 -6.56 -41.29 -2.27
N ASP A 226 -7.41 -41.04 -1.26
CA ASP A 226 -8.57 -40.12 -1.37
C ASP A 226 -8.20 -38.75 -1.93
N SER A 227 -7.04 -38.22 -1.54
CA SER A 227 -6.52 -36.91 -1.97
C SER A 227 -5.81 -36.91 -3.32
N ASN A 228 -5.62 -38.07 -3.96
CA ASN A 228 -4.96 -38.17 -5.26
C ASN A 228 -5.75 -37.39 -6.31
N LEU A 229 -5.04 -36.60 -7.10
CA LEU A 229 -5.66 -35.70 -8.07
C LEU A 229 -5.70 -36.31 -9.47
N ALA A 230 -6.78 -36.02 -10.18
CA ALA A 230 -6.92 -36.27 -11.60
C ALA A 230 -7.56 -35.06 -12.30
N PRO A 231 -7.09 -34.70 -13.49
CA PRO A 231 -7.67 -33.59 -14.24
C PRO A 231 -9.06 -33.96 -14.77
N LEU A 232 -9.96 -32.98 -14.68
CA LEU A 232 -11.33 -33.06 -15.20
C LEU A 232 -11.35 -32.97 -16.74
N ASP A 233 -10.33 -32.32 -17.32
CA ASP A 233 -10.02 -32.37 -18.74
C ASP A 233 -8.77 -33.23 -19.00
N THR A 234 -8.93 -34.33 -19.72
CA THR A 234 -7.80 -35.21 -20.05
C THR A 234 -6.94 -34.70 -21.19
N THR A 235 -7.46 -33.76 -21.97
CA THR A 235 -6.89 -33.37 -23.26
C THR A 235 -6.05 -32.11 -23.08
N THR A 236 -6.58 -31.10 -22.38
CA THR A 236 -5.94 -29.79 -22.21
C THR A 236 -6.08 -29.28 -20.76
N PRO A 237 -5.56 -30.00 -19.74
CA PRO A 237 -5.81 -29.73 -18.32
C PRO A 237 -5.37 -28.35 -17.78
N ASN A 238 -4.60 -27.58 -18.56
CA ASN A 238 -4.08 -26.26 -18.19
C ASN A 238 -4.52 -25.16 -19.18
N ALA A 239 -5.49 -25.41 -20.05
CA ALA A 239 -6.03 -24.41 -20.97
C ALA A 239 -7.55 -24.31 -20.80
N PHE A 240 -8.08 -23.08 -20.84
CA PHE A 240 -9.51 -22.87 -20.81
C PHE A 240 -10.07 -22.95 -22.23
N ASP A 241 -10.49 -24.15 -22.63
CA ASP A 241 -11.06 -24.42 -23.95
C ASP A 241 -12.31 -25.33 -23.87
N ASN A 242 -12.76 -25.88 -24.99
CA ASN A 242 -13.97 -26.71 -25.05
C ASN A 242 -13.69 -28.23 -25.09
N ALA A 243 -12.44 -28.67 -24.84
CA ALA A 243 -12.08 -30.08 -24.85
C ALA A 243 -12.81 -30.89 -23.77
N TYR A 244 -13.17 -30.25 -22.65
CA TYR A 244 -14.06 -30.80 -21.62
C TYR A 244 -15.32 -31.44 -22.23
N TYR A 245 -16.01 -30.74 -23.13
CA TYR A 245 -17.22 -31.28 -23.76
C TYR A 245 -16.92 -32.42 -24.74
N SER A 246 -15.79 -32.38 -25.45
CA SER A 246 -15.34 -33.49 -26.30
C SER A 246 -15.05 -34.76 -25.48
N ASN A 247 -14.54 -34.60 -24.25
CA ASN A 247 -14.37 -35.70 -23.30
C ASN A 247 -15.73 -36.28 -22.89
N LEU A 248 -16.75 -35.46 -22.62
CA LEU A 248 -18.10 -35.93 -22.29
C LEU A 248 -18.73 -36.75 -23.42
N LEU A 249 -18.60 -36.29 -24.68
CA LEU A 249 -19.06 -37.03 -25.87
C LEU A 249 -18.40 -38.41 -26.01
N SER A 250 -17.20 -38.56 -25.45
CA SER A 250 -16.41 -39.79 -25.47
C SER A 250 -16.58 -40.65 -24.21
N ASN A 251 -17.56 -40.35 -23.35
CA ASN A 251 -17.76 -40.98 -22.03
C ASN A 251 -16.54 -40.87 -21.08
N LYS A 252 -15.76 -39.79 -21.22
CA LYS A 252 -14.56 -39.48 -20.42
C LYS A 252 -14.77 -38.34 -19.42
N GLY A 253 -16.01 -37.95 -19.10
CA GLY A 253 -16.26 -37.09 -17.94
C GLY A 253 -15.71 -37.76 -16.68
N LEU A 254 -15.05 -37.04 -15.77
CA LEU A 254 -14.45 -37.67 -14.59
C LEU A 254 -15.47 -37.82 -13.45
N LEU A 255 -16.23 -36.76 -13.15
CA LEU A 255 -17.28 -36.76 -12.14
C LEU A 255 -18.59 -37.31 -12.71
N HIS A 256 -19.43 -37.91 -11.86
CA HIS A 256 -20.78 -38.30 -12.25
C HIS A 256 -21.59 -37.08 -12.72
N SER A 257 -21.56 -36.00 -11.94
CA SER A 257 -22.24 -34.73 -12.26
C SER A 257 -21.81 -34.11 -13.60
N ASP A 258 -20.61 -34.43 -14.09
CA ASP A 258 -20.16 -33.98 -15.41
C ASP A 258 -20.69 -34.87 -16.51
N GLN A 259 -20.58 -36.20 -16.37
CA GLN A 259 -21.01 -37.12 -17.42
C GLN A 259 -22.52 -37.07 -17.66
N VAL A 260 -23.33 -36.82 -16.63
CA VAL A 260 -24.80 -36.72 -16.78
C VAL A 260 -25.26 -35.54 -17.65
N LEU A 261 -24.38 -34.57 -17.94
CA LEU A 261 -24.67 -33.51 -18.92
C LEU A 261 -24.81 -34.06 -20.35
N PHE A 262 -24.24 -35.24 -20.62
CA PHE A 262 -24.34 -35.93 -21.90
C PHE A 262 -24.65 -37.42 -21.67
N ASN A 263 -25.93 -37.72 -21.48
CA ASN A 263 -26.39 -39.08 -21.16
C ASN A 263 -27.82 -39.34 -21.69
N GLY A 264 -28.20 -38.74 -22.82
CA GLY A 264 -29.53 -38.86 -23.41
C GLY A 264 -30.57 -37.90 -22.82
N GLY A 265 -30.11 -36.80 -22.21
CA GLY A 265 -30.94 -35.85 -21.47
C GLY A 265 -31.19 -34.53 -22.20
N SER A 266 -31.85 -33.59 -21.51
CA SER A 266 -32.17 -32.25 -22.04
C SER A 266 -30.94 -31.36 -22.30
N ALA A 267 -29.78 -31.70 -21.71
CA ALA A 267 -28.53 -30.96 -21.87
C ALA A 267 -27.70 -31.39 -23.11
N ASP A 268 -27.99 -32.54 -23.72
CA ASP A 268 -27.16 -33.16 -24.76
C ASP A 268 -26.92 -32.25 -25.98
N ASN A 269 -27.95 -31.51 -26.41
CA ASN A 269 -27.84 -30.60 -27.55
C ASN A 269 -26.90 -29.43 -27.27
N THR A 270 -26.91 -28.90 -26.04
CA THR A 270 -26.01 -27.85 -25.61
C THR A 270 -24.56 -28.36 -25.54
N VAL A 271 -24.34 -29.57 -25.00
CA VAL A 271 -23.01 -30.20 -24.97
C VAL A 271 -22.46 -30.42 -26.38
N ARG A 272 -23.27 -30.94 -27.33
CA ARG A 272 -22.85 -31.10 -28.73
C ARG A 272 -22.48 -29.77 -29.39
N ASN A 273 -23.26 -28.73 -29.12
CA ASN A 273 -22.97 -27.39 -29.63
C ASN A 273 -21.64 -26.86 -29.06
N PHE A 274 -21.43 -26.92 -27.75
CA PHE A 274 -20.19 -26.44 -27.13
C PHE A 274 -18.96 -27.25 -27.52
N ALA A 275 -19.08 -28.57 -27.70
CA ALA A 275 -17.99 -29.41 -28.19
C ALA A 275 -17.55 -29.05 -29.62
N SER A 276 -18.49 -28.68 -30.49
CA SER A 276 -18.21 -28.33 -31.90
C SER A 276 -17.97 -26.83 -32.13
N ASN A 277 -18.30 -25.98 -31.16
CA ASN A 277 -18.25 -24.53 -31.28
C ASN A 277 -17.73 -23.87 -30.00
N ALA A 278 -16.40 -23.65 -29.95
CA ALA A 278 -15.72 -23.00 -28.82
C ALA A 278 -16.20 -21.56 -28.57
N ALA A 279 -16.63 -20.84 -29.62
CA ALA A 279 -17.16 -19.49 -29.48
C ALA A 279 -18.54 -19.49 -28.81
N ALA A 280 -19.39 -20.47 -29.11
CA ALA A 280 -20.68 -20.64 -28.43
C ALA A 280 -20.50 -20.96 -26.94
N PHE A 281 -19.56 -21.84 -26.59
CA PHE A 281 -19.19 -22.10 -25.20
C PHE A 281 -18.69 -20.82 -24.51
N SER A 282 -17.72 -20.13 -25.11
CA SER A 282 -17.13 -18.91 -24.54
C SER A 282 -18.18 -17.82 -24.29
N SER A 283 -19.08 -17.60 -25.24
CA SER A 283 -20.18 -16.64 -25.11
C SER A 283 -21.15 -17.02 -23.99
N ALA A 284 -21.55 -18.30 -23.90
CA ALA A 284 -22.44 -18.76 -22.85
C ALA A 284 -21.78 -18.70 -21.46
N PHE A 285 -20.50 -19.06 -21.38
CA PHE A 285 -19.72 -19.03 -20.15
C PHE A 285 -19.61 -17.60 -19.59
N THR A 286 -19.24 -16.63 -20.42
CA THR A 286 -19.15 -15.22 -20.00
C THR A 286 -20.49 -14.66 -19.52
N THR A 287 -21.59 -14.98 -20.22
CA THR A 287 -22.93 -14.58 -19.80
C THR A 287 -23.31 -15.20 -18.45
N ALA A 288 -23.03 -16.50 -18.26
CA ALA A 288 -23.32 -17.19 -17.01
C ALA A 288 -22.44 -16.66 -15.85
N MET A 289 -21.17 -16.34 -16.08
CA MET A 289 -20.28 -15.75 -15.07
C MET A 289 -20.72 -14.35 -14.63
N VAL A 290 -21.18 -13.50 -15.57
CA VAL A 290 -21.75 -12.19 -15.23
C VAL A 290 -23.01 -12.36 -14.37
N LYS A 291 -23.88 -13.31 -14.74
CA LYS A 291 -25.09 -13.63 -13.98
C LYS A 291 -24.75 -14.15 -12.58
N MET A 292 -23.76 -15.04 -12.47
CA MET A 292 -23.27 -15.59 -11.21
C MET A 292 -22.74 -14.51 -10.28
N GLY A 293 -21.87 -13.61 -10.78
CA GLY A 293 -21.32 -12.50 -10.00
C GLY A 293 -22.36 -11.49 -9.51
N ASN A 294 -23.59 -11.56 -10.00
CA ASN A 294 -24.70 -10.67 -9.65
C ASN A 294 -25.76 -11.36 -8.76
N ILE A 295 -25.49 -12.57 -8.24
CA ILE A 295 -26.37 -13.24 -7.29
C ILE A 295 -26.29 -12.55 -5.93
N SER A 296 -27.34 -11.80 -5.59
CA SER A 296 -27.56 -11.17 -4.28
C SER A 296 -26.35 -10.43 -3.68
N PRO A 297 -25.56 -9.65 -4.45
CA PRO A 297 -24.37 -8.99 -3.91
C PRO A 297 -24.75 -7.95 -2.87
N LEU A 298 -24.00 -7.90 -1.77
CA LEU A 298 -24.11 -6.80 -0.81
C LEU A 298 -23.57 -5.52 -1.47
N THR A 299 -24.32 -4.43 -1.42
CA THR A 299 -23.91 -3.13 -2.01
C THR A 299 -24.18 -1.98 -1.03
N GLY A 300 -23.59 -0.81 -1.29
CA GLY A 300 -23.81 0.38 -0.47
C GLY A 300 -23.41 0.17 0.99
N THR A 301 -24.39 0.15 1.90
CA THR A 301 -24.21 -0.01 3.36
C THR A 301 -24.57 -1.42 3.86
N GLN A 302 -24.85 -2.39 2.98
CA GLN A 302 -25.30 -3.74 3.33
C GLN A 302 -24.17 -4.69 3.78
N GLY A 303 -22.94 -4.21 3.77
CA GLY A 303 -21.75 -4.92 4.22
C GLY A 303 -20.62 -3.93 4.51
N GLN A 304 -19.39 -4.40 4.50
CA GLN A 304 -18.20 -3.58 4.79
C GLN A 304 -17.14 -3.68 3.70
N ILE A 305 -16.11 -2.84 3.76
CA ILE A 305 -14.85 -3.12 3.07
C ILE A 305 -13.86 -3.56 4.12
N ARG A 306 -13.47 -4.83 4.10
CA ARG A 306 -12.46 -5.32 5.04
C ARG A 306 -11.09 -4.79 4.63
N LEU A 307 -10.20 -4.59 5.59
CA LEU A 307 -8.78 -4.27 5.36
C LEU A 307 -7.94 -5.53 5.10
N SER A 308 -8.44 -6.69 5.53
CA SER A 308 -7.86 -8.01 5.26
C SER A 308 -8.96 -8.99 4.93
N CYS A 309 -8.71 -9.93 4.01
CA CYS A 309 -9.70 -10.95 3.66
C CYS A 309 -9.70 -12.13 4.64
N SER A 310 -8.63 -12.32 5.43
CA SER A 310 -8.50 -13.27 6.57
C SER A 310 -8.00 -12.57 7.88
N LYS A 311 -8.19 -13.17 9.08
CA LYS A 311 -7.73 -12.61 10.39
C LYS A 311 -6.37 -13.19 10.86
N GLY A 312 -5.48 -12.39 11.49
CA GLY A 312 -4.16 -12.80 12.01
C GLY A 312 -3.56 -11.89 13.12
N CYS A 313 -2.22 -11.77 13.21
CA CYS A 313 -1.38 -11.28 14.34
C CYS A 313 -1.87 -10.00 15.07
N ASP A 314 -2.71 -10.19 16.07
CA ASP A 314 -3.49 -9.12 16.70
C ASP A 314 -3.38 -9.08 18.24
N ALA A 315 -2.45 -9.86 18.79
CA ALA A 315 -2.26 -10.03 20.24
C ALA A 315 -3.52 -10.51 20.99
N SER A 316 -4.37 -11.29 20.32
CA SER A 316 -5.41 -12.11 20.94
C SER A 316 -4.84 -13.04 22.03
N VAL A 317 -3.65 -13.63 21.81
CA VAL A 317 -2.93 -14.47 22.80
C VAL A 317 -2.66 -13.77 24.14
N LEU A 318 -2.65 -12.43 24.18
CA LEU A 318 -2.45 -11.69 25.43
C LEU A 318 -3.73 -11.59 26.26
N LEU A 319 -4.92 -11.84 25.69
CA LEU A 319 -6.17 -11.83 26.44
C LEU A 319 -6.24 -13.01 27.39
N SER A 320 -6.67 -12.76 28.64
CA SER A 320 -6.77 -13.82 29.64
C SER A 320 -7.78 -14.92 29.24
N GLY A 321 -7.32 -16.18 29.22
CA GLY A 321 -8.11 -17.35 28.84
C GLY A 321 -8.11 -17.64 27.32
N GLN A 322 -8.99 -18.56 26.89
CA GLN A 322 -9.15 -18.96 25.48
C GLN A 322 -7.82 -19.37 24.82
N GLU A 323 -7.26 -18.55 23.95
CA GLU A 323 -6.01 -18.81 23.24
C GLU A 323 -4.81 -19.03 24.17
N GLN A 324 -4.78 -18.41 25.35
CA GLN A 324 -3.74 -18.70 26.36
C GLN A 324 -3.80 -20.15 26.87
N ASN A 325 -5.00 -20.73 26.88
CA ASN A 325 -5.27 -22.07 27.40
C ASN A 325 -5.26 -23.14 26.29
N ALA A 326 -5.11 -22.73 25.03
CA ALA A 326 -4.96 -23.67 23.92
C ALA A 326 -3.77 -24.60 24.20
N GLY A 327 -3.90 -25.88 23.85
CA GLY A 327 -2.90 -26.92 24.12
C GLY A 327 -1.46 -26.54 23.75
N PRO A 328 -1.21 -25.98 22.55
CA PRO A 328 0.14 -25.51 22.16
C PRO A 328 0.69 -24.36 23.03
N ASN A 329 -0.19 -23.55 23.62
CA ASN A 329 0.17 -22.35 24.39
C ASN A 329 0.23 -22.60 25.90
N ALA A 330 -0.65 -23.46 26.42
CA ALA A 330 -0.84 -23.73 27.83
C ALA A 330 0.44 -24.29 28.49
N GLY A 331 1.01 -23.52 29.43
CA GLY A 331 2.26 -23.90 30.12
C GLY A 331 3.53 -23.79 29.26
N SER A 332 3.41 -23.44 27.99
CA SER A 332 4.51 -23.19 27.05
C SER A 332 4.86 -21.70 26.97
N LEU A 333 3.86 -20.84 26.75
CA LEU A 333 4.05 -19.39 26.68
C LEU A 333 4.21 -18.76 28.07
N ARG A 334 5.12 -17.78 28.19
CA ARG A 334 5.42 -17.02 29.42
C ARG A 334 5.70 -15.55 29.06
N GLY A 335 5.92 -14.72 30.08
CA GLY A 335 6.31 -13.31 29.88
C GLY A 335 5.15 -12.35 29.63
N PHE A 336 3.90 -12.79 29.80
CA PHE A 336 2.71 -11.92 29.72
C PHE A 336 2.83 -10.69 30.64
N ASN A 337 3.34 -10.89 31.86
CA ASN A 337 3.59 -9.81 32.81
C ASN A 337 4.67 -8.82 32.35
N VAL A 338 5.66 -9.27 31.58
CA VAL A 338 6.69 -8.40 31.00
C VAL A 338 6.05 -7.48 29.96
N VAL A 339 5.18 -8.03 29.10
CA VAL A 339 4.43 -7.25 28.10
C VAL A 339 3.49 -6.24 28.76
N ASP A 340 2.77 -6.64 29.81
CA ASP A 340 1.93 -5.72 30.61
C ASP A 340 2.75 -4.63 31.32
N ASN A 341 3.96 -4.95 31.80
CA ASN A 341 4.86 -3.98 32.41
C ASN A 341 5.39 -2.97 31.38
N ILE A 342 5.80 -3.43 30.19
CA ILE A 342 6.18 -2.54 29.08
C ILE A 342 5.00 -1.65 28.73
N LYS A 343 3.81 -2.23 28.60
CA LYS A 343 2.59 -1.48 28.30
C LYS A 343 2.32 -0.39 29.34
N THR A 344 2.45 -0.71 30.62
CA THR A 344 2.28 0.27 31.71
C THR A 344 3.25 1.44 31.58
N GLN A 345 4.52 1.17 31.27
CA GLN A 345 5.53 2.21 31.08
C GLN A 345 5.27 3.05 29.83
N VAL A 346 4.88 2.43 28.73
CA VAL A 346 4.54 3.11 27.47
C VAL A 346 3.30 3.99 27.65
N GLU A 347 2.28 3.52 28.37
CA GLU A 347 1.08 4.29 28.68
C GLU A 347 1.35 5.52 29.55
N ALA A 348 2.37 5.46 30.42
CA ALA A 348 2.81 6.62 31.22
C ALA A 348 3.44 7.73 30.36
N ILE A 349 3.94 7.41 29.17
CA ILE A 349 4.60 8.34 28.25
C ILE A 349 3.62 8.82 27.17
N CYS A 350 2.91 7.89 26.56
CA CYS A 350 2.01 8.13 25.43
C CYS A 350 0.76 7.25 25.57
N SER A 351 -0.24 7.75 26.30
CA SER A 351 -1.44 6.98 26.58
C SER A 351 -2.22 6.62 25.31
N GLN A 352 -2.70 5.38 25.25
CA GLN A 352 -3.50 4.79 24.19
C GLN A 352 -2.94 5.02 22.78
N THR A 353 -1.61 5.05 22.68
CA THR A 353 -0.90 5.32 21.42
C THR A 353 -0.28 4.06 20.82
N VAL A 354 0.25 3.16 21.66
CA VAL A 354 0.95 1.93 21.21
C VAL A 354 0.13 0.71 21.58
N SER A 355 -0.19 -0.17 20.63
CA SER A 355 -0.93 -1.41 20.91
C SER A 355 -0.07 -2.47 21.60
N CYS A 356 -0.69 -3.43 22.27
CA CYS A 356 0.02 -4.58 22.79
C CYS A 356 0.53 -5.51 21.68
N ALA A 357 -0.14 -5.56 20.54
CA ALA A 357 0.33 -6.23 19.33
C ALA A 357 1.68 -5.67 18.84
N ASP A 358 1.85 -4.35 18.84
CA ASP A 358 3.14 -3.74 18.50
C ASP A 358 4.21 -3.99 19.57
N ILE A 359 3.85 -3.91 20.86
CA ILE A 359 4.77 -4.24 21.95
C ILE A 359 5.27 -5.68 21.82
N LEU A 360 4.38 -6.64 21.52
CA LEU A 360 4.74 -8.04 21.39
C LEU A 360 5.73 -8.28 20.23
N ALA A 361 5.48 -7.64 19.08
CA ALA A 361 6.36 -7.76 17.92
C ALA A 361 7.74 -7.11 18.15
N VAL A 362 7.77 -5.95 18.82
CA VAL A 362 9.01 -5.26 19.21
C VAL A 362 9.79 -6.06 20.26
N ALA A 363 9.10 -6.58 21.28
CA ALA A 363 9.73 -7.37 22.35
C ALA A 363 10.36 -8.66 21.83
N ALA A 364 9.72 -9.33 20.86
CA ALA A 364 10.30 -10.50 20.20
C ALA A 364 11.61 -10.16 19.48
N ARG A 365 11.63 -9.05 18.73
CA ARG A 365 12.83 -8.55 18.03
C ARG A 365 13.95 -8.16 18.98
N ASP A 366 13.63 -7.42 20.04
CA ASP A 366 14.62 -6.98 21.02
C ASP A 366 15.17 -8.15 21.85
N SER A 367 14.37 -9.18 22.12
CA SER A 367 14.80 -10.38 22.84
C SER A 367 15.81 -11.21 22.02
N VAL A 368 15.60 -11.36 20.71
CA VAL A 368 16.56 -12.02 19.81
C VAL A 368 17.87 -11.24 19.75
N VAL A 369 17.80 -9.91 19.60
CA VAL A 369 19.00 -9.04 19.59
C VAL A 369 19.77 -9.13 20.91
N ALA A 370 19.06 -9.13 22.04
CA ALA A 370 19.69 -9.22 23.37
C ALA A 370 20.44 -10.55 23.59
N LEU A 371 20.03 -11.61 22.88
CA LEU A 371 20.66 -12.94 22.93
C LEU A 371 21.73 -13.13 21.84
N GLY A 372 22.13 -12.07 21.13
CA GLY A 372 23.18 -12.09 20.11
C GLY A 372 22.69 -12.38 18.69
N GLY A 373 21.38 -12.47 18.47
CA GLY A 373 20.76 -12.72 17.18
C GLY A 373 20.61 -11.48 16.30
N PRO A 374 20.08 -11.63 15.08
CA PRO A 374 19.92 -10.53 14.15
C PRO A 374 18.76 -9.61 14.53
N SER A 375 18.85 -8.34 14.12
CA SER A 375 17.74 -7.38 14.20
C SER A 375 16.97 -7.33 12.89
N TRP A 376 15.68 -7.00 12.95
CA TRP A 376 14.85 -6.73 11.78
C TRP A 376 13.93 -5.54 12.02
N THR A 377 13.40 -4.99 10.92
CA THR A 377 12.39 -3.94 10.97
C THR A 377 11.06 -4.53 11.39
N VAL A 378 10.56 -4.09 12.55
CA VAL A 378 9.19 -4.37 12.97
C VAL A 378 8.30 -3.29 12.37
N LEU A 379 7.39 -3.67 11.46
CA LEU A 379 6.33 -2.75 11.01
C LEU A 379 5.39 -2.48 12.17
N LEU A 380 5.09 -1.22 12.50
CA LEU A 380 4.23 -0.83 13.62
C LEU A 380 2.87 -0.33 13.13
N GLY A 381 1.94 -0.08 14.04
CA GLY A 381 0.58 0.36 13.74
C GLY A 381 -0.47 -0.74 13.88
N ARG A 382 -0.12 -1.86 14.51
CA ARG A 382 -1.07 -2.93 14.82
C ARG A 382 -2.10 -2.42 15.82
N ARG A 383 -3.30 -2.99 15.79
CA ARG A 383 -4.35 -2.84 16.79
C ARG A 383 -4.53 -4.15 17.53
N ASP A 384 -4.91 -4.04 18.78
CA ASP A 384 -5.21 -5.18 19.63
C ASP A 384 -6.56 -5.79 19.27
N SER A 385 -6.60 -7.12 19.21
CA SER A 385 -7.84 -7.86 19.14
C SER A 385 -8.75 -7.58 20.33
N THR A 386 -10.05 -7.67 20.10
CA THR A 386 -11.06 -7.63 21.15
C THR A 386 -11.44 -9.02 21.65
N THR A 387 -10.98 -10.08 20.96
CA THR A 387 -11.36 -11.48 21.18
C THR A 387 -10.17 -12.42 21.02
N ALA A 388 -10.28 -13.65 21.52
CA ALA A 388 -9.28 -14.72 21.33
C ALA A 388 -9.98 -16.04 20.96
N ASN A 389 -9.29 -16.93 20.25
CA ASN A 389 -9.85 -18.20 19.76
C ASN A 389 -8.97 -19.40 20.09
N GLU A 390 -9.38 -20.18 21.08
CA GLU A 390 -8.68 -21.38 21.54
C GLU A 390 -8.64 -22.49 20.48
N SER A 391 -9.77 -22.76 19.83
CA SER A 391 -9.87 -23.84 18.83
C SER A 391 -9.01 -23.57 17.61
N GLN A 392 -8.92 -22.30 17.19
CA GLN A 392 -8.07 -21.90 16.09
C GLN A 392 -6.59 -22.12 16.45
N ALA A 393 -6.15 -21.71 17.64
CA ALA A 393 -4.78 -21.95 18.09
C ALA A 393 -4.43 -23.45 18.18
N ASN A 394 -5.37 -24.29 18.63
CA ASN A 394 -5.20 -25.75 18.65
C ASN A 394 -5.06 -26.38 17.25
N THR A 395 -5.57 -25.71 16.21
CA THR A 395 -5.58 -26.23 14.83
C THR A 395 -4.45 -25.66 13.97
N ASP A 396 -4.11 -24.39 14.17
CA ASP A 396 -3.18 -23.64 13.32
C ASP A 396 -1.72 -23.77 13.76
N LEU A 397 -1.44 -24.10 15.03
CA LEU A 397 -0.09 -24.23 15.56
C LEU A 397 0.44 -25.67 15.40
N PRO A 398 1.67 -25.85 14.88
CA PRO A 398 2.27 -27.17 14.74
C PRO A 398 2.53 -27.83 16.09
N ALA A 399 2.29 -29.14 16.17
CA ALA A 399 2.53 -29.92 17.37
C ALA A 399 4.01 -30.33 17.48
N PRO A 400 4.54 -30.61 18.69
CA PRO A 400 5.88 -31.15 18.87
C PRO A 400 6.13 -32.49 18.16
N SER A 401 5.04 -33.21 17.83
CA SER A 401 5.03 -34.48 17.11
C SER A 401 4.74 -34.35 15.61
N SER A 402 4.61 -33.14 15.06
CA SER A 402 4.30 -32.94 13.64
C SER A 402 5.41 -33.47 12.72
N SER A 403 5.00 -34.20 11.69
CA SER A 403 5.85 -34.66 10.60
C SER A 403 6.31 -33.52 9.68
N LEU A 404 7.35 -33.74 8.88
CA LEU A 404 7.85 -32.75 7.93
C LEU A 404 6.76 -32.27 6.94
N ALA A 405 5.90 -33.18 6.46
CA ALA A 405 4.82 -32.84 5.55
C ALA A 405 3.75 -31.96 6.23
N GLU A 406 3.43 -32.24 7.49
CA GLU A 406 2.51 -31.41 8.28
C GLU A 406 3.11 -30.02 8.55
N LEU A 407 4.41 -29.94 8.87
CA LEU A 407 5.09 -28.66 9.05
C LEU A 407 5.04 -27.82 7.77
N ILE A 408 5.40 -28.39 6.63
CA ILE A 408 5.32 -27.70 5.33
C ILE A 408 3.88 -27.26 5.04
N GLY A 409 2.90 -28.14 5.29
CA GLY A 409 1.49 -27.82 5.14
C GLY A 409 1.03 -26.68 6.05
N ASN A 410 1.47 -26.66 7.31
CA ASN A 410 1.07 -25.65 8.30
C ASN A 410 1.63 -24.26 7.96
N PHE A 411 2.92 -24.19 7.64
CA PHE A 411 3.58 -22.93 7.29
C PHE A 411 3.12 -22.39 5.94
N SER A 412 2.92 -23.25 4.94
CA SER A 412 2.41 -22.81 3.62
C SER A 412 0.99 -22.24 3.70
N ARG A 413 0.12 -22.76 4.58
CA ARG A 413 -1.21 -22.17 4.85
C ARG A 413 -1.12 -20.75 5.42
N LYS A 414 0.01 -20.37 6.00
CA LYS A 414 0.30 -19.03 6.52
C LYS A 414 1.16 -18.18 5.57
N GLY A 415 1.34 -18.63 4.32
CA GLY A 415 2.11 -17.91 3.30
C GLY A 415 3.63 -17.95 3.52
N LEU A 416 4.12 -18.88 4.33
CA LEU A 416 5.53 -19.07 4.63
C LEU A 416 6.06 -20.26 3.81
N ASP A 417 7.15 -20.05 3.08
CA ASP A 417 7.77 -21.11 2.27
C ASP A 417 8.60 -22.08 3.12
N VAL A 418 9.18 -23.10 2.49
CA VAL A 418 9.98 -24.12 3.19
C VAL A 418 11.22 -23.53 3.84
N THR A 419 11.83 -22.50 3.24
CA THR A 419 12.98 -21.80 3.81
C THR A 419 12.57 -20.97 5.02
N ASP A 420 11.43 -20.27 4.94
CA ASP A 420 10.85 -19.53 6.05
C ASP A 420 10.54 -20.46 7.23
N MET A 421 9.95 -21.63 6.96
CA MET A 421 9.67 -22.65 7.97
C MET A 421 10.94 -23.11 8.68
N VAL A 422 11.96 -23.54 7.92
CA VAL A 422 13.23 -24.01 8.51
C VAL A 422 13.90 -22.89 9.30
N ALA A 423 13.91 -21.66 8.77
CA ALA A 423 14.49 -20.51 9.45
C ALA A 423 13.76 -20.21 10.77
N LEU A 424 12.42 -20.13 10.76
CA LEU A 424 11.62 -19.85 11.96
C LEU A 424 11.74 -20.95 13.02
N SER A 425 11.83 -22.22 12.62
CA SER A 425 12.17 -23.33 13.54
C SER A 425 13.53 -23.11 14.22
N GLY A 426 14.46 -22.42 13.58
CA GLY A 426 15.72 -21.98 14.17
C GLY A 426 15.58 -21.08 15.41
N ALA A 427 14.40 -20.52 15.70
CA ALA A 427 14.14 -19.85 16.98
C ALA A 427 14.37 -20.78 18.19
N HIS A 428 14.29 -22.10 18.00
CA HIS A 428 14.62 -23.12 19.00
C HIS A 428 16.11 -23.17 19.38
N THR A 429 16.97 -22.33 18.80
CA THR A 429 18.30 -22.01 19.37
C THR A 429 18.19 -21.46 20.79
N ILE A 430 17.05 -20.86 21.15
CA ILE A 430 16.74 -20.37 22.49
C ILE A 430 15.48 -21.04 23.05
N GLY A 431 15.48 -21.31 24.36
CA GLY A 431 14.31 -21.82 25.07
C GLY A 431 14.39 -23.30 25.47
N GLN A 432 13.31 -23.77 26.10
CA GLN A 432 13.22 -25.09 26.71
C GLN A 432 11.85 -25.70 26.48
N ALA A 433 11.78 -27.02 26.34
CA ALA A 433 10.53 -27.76 26.27
C ALA A 433 10.30 -28.60 27.53
N GLN A 434 9.04 -28.85 27.86
CA GLN A 434 8.64 -29.75 28.92
C GLN A 434 8.73 -31.22 28.47
N CYS A 435 9.09 -32.12 29.38
CA CYS A 435 9.24 -33.55 29.15
C CYS A 435 8.06 -34.18 28.42
N GLN A 436 6.83 -33.79 28.75
CA GLN A 436 5.64 -34.28 28.06
C GLN A 436 5.66 -34.07 26.53
N ASN A 437 6.35 -33.05 26.03
CA ASN A 437 6.39 -32.70 24.60
C ASN A 437 7.45 -33.47 23.81
N PHE A 438 8.41 -34.12 24.46
CA PHE A 438 9.48 -34.89 23.79
C PHE A 438 9.62 -36.32 24.29
N ARG A 439 8.81 -36.74 25.27
CA ARG A 439 8.84 -38.11 25.82
C ARG A 439 8.66 -39.17 24.75
N ASP A 440 7.70 -38.98 23.85
CA ASP A 440 7.43 -39.97 22.82
C ASP A 440 8.64 -40.17 21.91
N ARG A 441 9.26 -39.08 21.48
CA ARG A 441 10.53 -39.14 20.75
C ARG A 441 11.62 -39.85 21.55
N LEU A 442 11.81 -39.46 22.81
CA LEU A 442 12.87 -39.99 23.68
C LEU A 442 12.83 -41.52 23.86
N TYR A 443 11.64 -42.12 23.84
CA TYR A 443 11.47 -43.56 24.12
C TYR A 443 11.07 -44.39 22.89
N ASN A 444 10.53 -43.79 21.83
CA ASN A 444 9.97 -44.52 20.69
C ASN A 444 10.74 -44.30 19.38
N GLU A 445 11.56 -43.26 19.26
CA GLU A 445 12.34 -42.99 18.04
C GLU A 445 13.75 -43.59 18.08
N THR A 446 14.29 -43.92 16.91
CA THR A 446 15.61 -44.55 16.74
C THR A 446 16.69 -43.59 16.23
N ASN A 447 16.30 -42.42 15.72
CA ASN A 447 17.18 -41.35 15.23
C ASN A 447 17.43 -40.29 16.32
N ILE A 448 17.80 -40.76 17.51
CA ILE A 448 18.23 -39.93 18.63
C ILE A 448 19.62 -40.39 19.11
N ASP A 449 20.54 -39.44 19.32
CA ASP A 449 21.86 -39.76 19.86
C ASP A 449 21.74 -40.47 21.21
N SER A 450 22.44 -41.60 21.37
CA SER A 450 22.27 -42.47 22.54
C SER A 450 22.73 -41.81 23.84
N SER A 451 23.77 -40.96 23.78
CA SER A 451 24.29 -40.26 24.96
C SER A 451 23.34 -39.15 25.38
N PHE A 452 22.79 -38.40 24.43
CA PHE A 452 21.79 -37.37 24.61
C PHE A 452 20.49 -37.97 25.18
N ALA A 453 20.00 -39.06 24.61
CA ALA A 453 18.82 -39.77 25.11
C ALA A 453 19.02 -40.27 26.55
N THR A 454 20.21 -40.76 26.89
CA THR A 454 20.53 -41.21 28.25
C THR A 454 20.49 -40.06 29.24
N ALA A 455 21.05 -38.90 28.87
CA ALA A 455 21.01 -37.70 29.69
C ALA A 455 19.57 -37.19 29.92
N LEU A 456 18.73 -37.18 28.88
CA LEU A 456 17.33 -36.75 28.97
C LEU A 456 16.49 -37.70 29.83
N LYS A 457 16.70 -39.02 29.76
CA LYS A 457 15.95 -40.01 30.54
C LYS A 457 16.09 -39.83 32.06
N ALA A 458 17.22 -39.28 32.52
CA ALA A 458 17.40 -38.96 33.93
C ALA A 458 16.44 -37.85 34.42
N ASN A 459 16.02 -36.95 33.53
CA ASN A 459 15.13 -35.83 33.82
C ASN A 459 13.72 -35.99 33.22
N CYS A 460 13.48 -37.04 32.43
CA CYS A 460 12.20 -37.28 31.75
C CYS A 460 11.82 -38.78 31.82
N PRO A 461 11.20 -39.22 32.93
CA PRO A 461 10.80 -40.62 33.11
C PRO A 461 9.80 -41.11 32.07
N ARG A 462 9.83 -42.42 31.79
CA ARG A 462 8.97 -43.07 30.80
C ARG A 462 7.46 -43.03 31.14
N PRO A 463 7.03 -43.24 32.39
CA PRO A 463 5.60 -43.16 32.71
C PRO A 463 5.05 -41.75 32.52
N THR A 464 3.96 -41.61 31.76
CA THR A 464 3.18 -40.37 31.67
C THR A 464 2.71 -39.93 33.05
N GLY A 465 2.74 -38.63 33.34
CA GLY A 465 2.43 -38.08 34.67
C GLY A 465 3.66 -38.01 35.59
N SER A 466 4.81 -38.56 35.19
CA SER A 466 6.06 -38.49 35.95
C SER A 466 7.03 -37.52 35.29
N GLY A 467 7.32 -36.41 35.98
CA GLY A 467 8.24 -35.38 35.51
C GLY A 467 7.76 -34.63 34.25
N ASP A 468 6.45 -34.64 33.93
CA ASP A 468 5.88 -34.02 32.72
C ASP A 468 6.33 -32.57 32.52
N SER A 469 6.45 -31.80 33.61
CA SER A 469 6.84 -30.39 33.62
C SER A 469 8.35 -30.14 33.64
N ASN A 470 9.18 -31.19 33.72
CA ASN A 470 10.64 -31.05 33.72
C ASN A 470 11.11 -30.47 32.39
N LEU A 471 12.01 -29.49 32.46
CA LEU A 471 12.48 -28.75 31.30
C LEU A 471 13.77 -29.34 30.73
N ALA A 472 13.91 -29.33 29.42
CA ALA A 472 15.15 -29.58 28.70
C ALA A 472 15.35 -28.51 27.61
N PRO A 473 16.60 -28.07 27.37
CA PRO A 473 16.86 -27.03 26.38
C PRO A 473 16.66 -27.55 24.96
N LEU A 474 16.07 -26.70 24.11
CA LEU A 474 15.90 -26.97 22.68
C LEU A 474 17.25 -26.93 21.94
N ASP A 475 18.15 -26.06 22.41
CA ASP A 475 19.57 -26.07 22.04
C ASP A 475 20.42 -26.61 23.19
N THR A 476 20.93 -27.83 23.04
CA THR A 476 21.75 -28.47 24.08
C THR A 476 23.18 -27.94 24.15
N THR A 477 23.62 -27.12 23.19
CA THR A 477 24.99 -26.65 23.07
C THR A 477 25.12 -25.22 23.59
N THR A 478 24.22 -24.33 23.18
CA THR A 478 24.20 -22.91 23.57
C THR A 478 22.81 -22.44 23.99
N PRO A 479 22.22 -23.01 25.07
CA PRO A 479 20.81 -22.80 25.44
C PRO A 479 20.36 -21.36 25.74
N ASN A 480 21.31 -20.42 25.84
CA ASN A 480 21.08 -19.01 26.18
C ASN A 480 21.66 -18.04 25.13
N ALA A 481 21.96 -18.50 23.92
CA ALA A 481 22.45 -17.67 22.83
C ALA A 481 21.63 -17.93 21.56
N PHE A 482 21.41 -16.89 20.76
CA PHE A 482 20.79 -17.05 19.45
C PHE A 482 21.89 -17.26 18.41
N ASP A 483 22.10 -18.51 17.99
CA ASP A 483 23.16 -18.89 17.04
C ASP A 483 22.73 -20.07 16.15
N SER A 484 23.69 -20.68 15.44
CA SER A 484 23.44 -21.80 14.52
C SER A 484 23.63 -23.19 15.16
N ALA A 485 23.88 -23.29 16.47
CA ALA A 485 24.15 -24.55 17.15
C ALA A 485 22.93 -25.48 17.14
N TYR A 486 21.71 -24.95 17.18
CA TYR A 486 20.46 -25.69 16.94
C TYR A 486 20.56 -26.62 15.72
N TYR A 487 20.99 -26.10 14.56
CA TYR A 487 21.12 -26.90 13.35
C TYR A 487 22.24 -27.94 13.44
N THR A 488 23.36 -27.63 14.13
CA THR A 488 24.43 -28.61 14.38
C THR A 488 23.97 -29.76 15.28
N ASN A 489 23.05 -29.48 16.22
CA ASN A 489 22.41 -30.51 17.05
C ASN A 489 21.54 -31.42 16.17
N LEU A 490 20.78 -30.87 15.22
CA LEU A 490 19.96 -31.67 14.29
C LEU A 490 20.82 -32.63 13.44
N LEU A 491 21.96 -32.14 12.92
CA LEU A 491 22.94 -32.97 12.18
C LEU A 491 23.47 -34.14 13.02
N SER A 492 23.49 -33.97 14.35
CA SER A 492 24.01 -34.95 15.31
C SER A 492 22.91 -35.83 15.93
N ASN A 493 21.68 -35.81 15.40
CA ASN A 493 20.50 -36.49 15.98
C ASN A 493 20.17 -36.04 17.42
N LYS A 494 20.50 -34.79 17.75
CA LYS A 494 20.28 -34.15 19.06
C LYS A 494 19.18 -33.09 19.03
N GLY A 495 18.30 -33.07 18.02
CA GLY A 495 17.05 -32.30 18.11
C GLY A 495 16.27 -32.77 19.33
N LEU A 496 15.57 -31.89 20.06
CA LEU A 496 14.81 -32.31 21.25
C LEU A 496 13.43 -32.85 20.87
N LEU A 497 12.68 -32.09 20.07
CA LEU A 497 11.34 -32.44 19.60
C LEU A 497 11.38 -33.30 18.33
N HIS A 498 10.31 -34.05 18.08
CA HIS A 498 10.15 -34.77 16.82
C HIS A 498 10.09 -33.80 15.64
N SER A 499 9.27 -32.75 15.76
CA SER A 499 9.11 -31.69 14.76
C SER A 499 10.43 -30.96 14.42
N ASP A 500 11.39 -30.92 15.34
CA ASP A 500 12.72 -30.40 15.07
C ASP A 500 13.58 -31.40 14.30
N GLN A 501 13.65 -32.65 14.77
CA GLN A 501 14.53 -33.64 14.17
C GLN A 501 14.09 -34.00 12.74
N VAL A 502 12.81 -33.94 12.41
CA VAL A 502 12.32 -34.20 11.04
C VAL A 502 12.78 -33.15 10.01
N LEU A 503 13.28 -31.99 10.44
CA LEU A 503 13.92 -31.02 9.53
C LEU A 503 15.23 -31.54 8.93
N PHE A 504 15.88 -32.51 9.60
CA PHE A 504 17.07 -33.19 9.13
C PHE A 504 16.96 -34.69 9.36
N ASN A 505 16.32 -35.38 8.41
CA ASN A 505 16.06 -36.82 8.48
C ASN A 505 15.98 -37.46 7.08
N GLY A 506 16.78 -36.98 6.12
CA GLY A 506 16.76 -37.44 4.74
C GLY A 506 15.65 -36.81 3.89
N GLY A 507 15.20 -35.61 4.26
CA GLY A 507 14.06 -34.91 3.65
C GLY A 507 14.45 -33.75 2.72
N SER A 508 13.45 -33.03 2.21
CA SER A 508 13.63 -31.88 1.33
C SER A 508 14.30 -30.66 2.00
N THR A 509 14.32 -30.61 3.32
CA THR A 509 14.89 -29.51 4.12
C THR A 509 16.37 -29.70 4.48
N ASP A 510 16.94 -30.89 4.25
CA ASP A 510 18.29 -31.25 4.68
C ASP A 510 19.37 -30.27 4.18
N ASN A 511 19.25 -29.81 2.93
CA ASN A 511 20.22 -28.87 2.35
C ASN A 511 20.17 -27.49 3.02
N THR A 512 18.97 -27.02 3.37
CA THR A 512 18.79 -25.76 4.09
C THR A 512 19.37 -25.86 5.50
N VAL A 513 19.14 -26.99 6.20
CA VAL A 513 19.72 -27.25 7.52
C VAL A 513 21.25 -27.28 7.49
N ARG A 514 21.87 -27.96 6.50
CA ARG A 514 23.34 -27.97 6.33
C ARG A 514 23.90 -26.58 6.04
N ASN A 515 23.19 -25.78 5.26
CA ASN A 515 23.58 -24.40 4.99
C ASN A 515 23.55 -23.58 6.28
N PHE A 516 22.42 -23.60 7.00
CA PHE A 516 22.27 -22.82 8.24
C PHE A 516 23.21 -23.29 9.37
N SER A 517 23.55 -24.58 9.44
CA SER A 517 24.50 -25.09 10.43
C SER A 517 25.94 -24.58 10.23
N SER A 518 26.32 -24.28 8.99
CA SER A 518 27.68 -23.86 8.62
C SER A 518 27.78 -22.38 8.24
N ASN A 519 26.65 -21.70 8.05
CA ASN A 519 26.56 -20.32 7.60
C ASN A 519 25.52 -19.53 8.42
N THR A 520 25.97 -19.02 9.56
CA THR A 520 25.15 -18.19 10.46
C THR A 520 24.61 -16.93 9.78
N ALA A 521 25.32 -16.36 8.80
CA ALA A 521 24.83 -15.19 8.06
C ALA A 521 23.63 -15.55 7.17
N ALA A 522 23.65 -16.71 6.51
CA ALA A 522 22.51 -17.19 5.74
C ALA A 522 21.30 -17.50 6.64
N PHE A 523 21.53 -18.14 7.79
CA PHE A 523 20.48 -18.34 8.80
C PHE A 523 19.88 -17.00 9.25
N ASN A 524 20.72 -16.05 9.67
CA ASN A 524 20.26 -14.74 10.14
C ASN A 524 19.48 -13.97 9.07
N SER A 525 19.93 -14.00 7.82
CA SER A 525 19.23 -13.37 6.71
C SER A 525 17.87 -14.01 6.44
N ALA A 526 17.79 -15.34 6.45
CA ALA A 526 16.52 -16.04 6.25
C ALA A 526 15.57 -15.84 7.44
N PHE A 527 16.09 -15.89 8.67
CA PHE A 527 15.33 -15.68 9.89
C PHE A 527 14.72 -14.27 9.94
N THR A 528 15.49 -13.23 9.63
CA THR A 528 14.97 -11.86 9.60
C THR A 528 13.88 -11.66 8.55
N ALA A 529 14.06 -12.19 7.34
CA ALA A 529 13.05 -12.16 6.29
C ALA A 529 11.76 -12.90 6.71
N ALA A 530 11.91 -14.09 7.30
CA ALA A 530 10.79 -14.90 7.77
C ALA A 530 10.07 -14.25 8.96
N MET A 531 10.78 -13.60 9.89
CA MET A 531 10.19 -12.85 11.01
C MET A 531 9.40 -11.62 10.53
N VAL A 532 9.85 -10.93 9.47
CA VAL A 532 9.08 -9.84 8.84
C VAL A 532 7.80 -10.39 8.20
N LYS A 533 7.89 -11.49 7.43
CA LYS A 533 6.71 -12.16 6.85
C LYS A 533 5.73 -12.59 7.94
N MET A 534 6.23 -13.29 8.96
CA MET A 534 5.42 -13.81 10.07
C MET A 534 4.76 -12.69 10.89
N GLY A 535 5.49 -11.61 11.20
CA GLY A 535 4.96 -10.45 11.92
C GLY A 535 3.92 -9.62 11.13
N ASN A 536 3.76 -9.93 9.84
CA ASN A 536 2.81 -9.30 8.92
C ASN A 536 1.68 -10.26 8.49
N ILE A 537 1.54 -11.42 9.12
CA ILE A 537 0.40 -12.31 8.88
C ILE A 537 -0.86 -11.66 9.46
N SER A 538 -1.59 -10.97 8.60
CA SER A 538 -2.92 -10.39 8.82
C SER A 538 -3.08 -9.56 10.13
N PRO A 539 -2.20 -8.58 10.43
CA PRO A 539 -2.34 -7.73 11.62
C PRO A 539 -3.60 -6.85 11.54
N LEU A 540 -4.30 -6.66 12.66
CA LEU A 540 -5.35 -5.63 12.74
C LEU A 540 -4.69 -4.25 12.68
N THR A 541 -5.26 -3.31 11.92
CA THR A 541 -4.76 -1.93 11.80
C THR A 541 -5.94 -0.96 11.75
N GLY A 542 -5.69 0.35 11.84
CA GLY A 542 -6.76 1.35 11.70
C GLY A 542 -7.83 1.22 12.79
N THR A 543 -9.08 0.91 12.43
CA THR A 543 -10.22 0.71 13.35
C THR A 543 -10.56 -0.77 13.61
N GLN A 544 -9.80 -1.72 13.05
CA GLN A 544 -10.09 -3.17 13.11
C GLN A 544 -9.89 -3.81 14.49
N GLY A 545 -9.42 -3.04 15.47
CA GLY A 545 -9.17 -3.46 16.83
C GLY A 545 -9.09 -2.22 17.73
N GLN A 546 -8.50 -2.37 18.90
CA GLN A 546 -8.37 -1.28 19.88
C GLN A 546 -6.91 -1.02 20.25
N ILE A 547 -6.65 0.03 21.02
CA ILE A 547 -5.43 0.08 21.83
C ILE A 547 -5.89 -0.19 23.26
N ARG A 548 -5.55 -1.36 23.78
CA ARG A 548 -5.86 -1.70 25.17
C ARG A 548 -5.03 -0.83 26.10
N LEU A 549 -5.55 -0.47 27.27
CA LEU A 549 -4.74 0.11 28.36
C LEU A 549 -3.97 -0.97 29.12
N ASN A 550 -4.46 -2.21 29.09
CA ASN A 550 -3.87 -3.37 29.74
C ASN A 550 -3.95 -4.55 28.76
N CYS A 551 -2.84 -5.20 28.46
CA CYS A 551 -2.80 -6.22 27.41
C CYS A 551 -3.58 -7.49 27.80
N SER A 552 -3.70 -7.78 29.09
CA SER A 552 -4.50 -8.92 29.57
C SER A 552 -6.02 -8.74 29.49
N LYS A 553 -6.53 -7.52 29.25
CA LYS A 553 -7.97 -7.20 29.38
C LYS A 553 -8.58 -6.58 28.13
N CYS A 554 -9.83 -6.93 27.85
CA CYS A 554 -10.63 -6.26 26.82
C CYS A 554 -11.27 -4.97 27.39
N ALA A 555 -11.29 -3.87 26.63
CA ALA A 555 -11.72 -2.54 27.09
C ALA A 555 -13.21 -2.44 27.51
N LEU A 556 -14.02 -3.47 27.23
CA LEU A 556 -15.44 -3.53 27.61
C LEU A 556 -15.68 -3.53 29.14
N PHE A 557 -14.65 -3.76 29.95
CA PHE A 557 -14.79 -3.90 31.41
C PHE A 557 -14.59 -2.61 32.24
N GLN A 558 -14.36 -1.44 31.63
CA GLN A 558 -13.97 -0.23 32.38
C GLN A 558 -14.98 0.93 32.37
N ARG A 559 -16.23 0.70 31.93
CA ARG A 559 -17.32 1.69 31.98
C ARG A 559 -18.37 1.45 33.07
N VAL A 560 -18.04 0.75 34.15
CA VAL A 560 -18.97 0.52 35.29
C VAL A 560 -18.32 0.88 36.62
N VAL A 561 -17.89 2.13 36.82
CA VAL A 561 -17.90 2.78 38.14
C VAL A 561 -18.00 4.29 37.88
N MET A 562 -19.11 4.88 38.33
CA MET A 562 -19.47 6.31 38.42
C MET A 562 -20.80 6.61 37.70
N ALA A 563 -21.87 6.05 38.25
CA ALA A 563 -23.23 6.52 38.03
C ALA A 563 -23.89 6.72 39.40
N SER A 564 -23.92 7.97 39.88
CA SER A 564 -24.89 8.41 40.89
C SER A 564 -25.01 9.93 40.86
N ALA A 565 -25.92 10.46 40.05
CA ALA A 565 -26.76 11.62 40.37
C ALA A 565 -27.70 11.88 39.19
N SER A 566 -28.95 11.53 39.42
CA SER A 566 -30.13 11.72 38.59
C SER A 566 -30.45 13.20 38.37
N SER A 567 -31.26 13.43 37.32
CA SER A 567 -32.05 14.64 37.02
C SER A 567 -31.30 15.91 36.57
N LEU A 568 -30.72 15.87 35.36
CA LEU A 568 -30.66 17.03 34.45
C LEU A 568 -30.54 16.62 32.97
N GLY A 569 -31.25 15.55 32.59
CA GLY A 569 -31.08 14.87 31.29
C GLY A 569 -31.73 15.52 30.07
N LEU A 570 -32.41 16.66 30.21
CA LEU A 570 -33.14 17.27 29.09
C LEU A 570 -32.55 18.60 28.58
N LEU A 571 -31.53 19.15 29.26
CA LEU A 571 -30.80 20.34 28.77
C LEU A 571 -29.39 20.03 28.22
N LEU A 572 -28.88 18.81 28.42
CA LEU A 572 -27.56 18.37 27.92
C LEU A 572 -27.62 17.62 26.58
N MET A 573 -28.80 17.24 26.10
CA MET A 573 -28.99 16.62 24.78
C MET A 573 -28.70 17.58 23.60
N LEU A 574 -28.64 18.89 23.83
CA LEU A 574 -28.25 19.88 22.82
C LEU A 574 -26.76 20.25 22.85
N ALA A 575 -25.98 19.77 23.83
CA ALA A 575 -24.53 19.97 23.90
C ALA A 575 -23.72 18.75 23.38
N ALA A 576 -24.39 17.65 23.04
CA ALA A 576 -23.75 16.40 22.58
C ALA A 576 -23.57 16.30 21.04
N LEU A 577 -23.67 17.41 20.30
CA LEU A 577 -23.40 17.48 18.86
C LEU A 577 -22.04 18.10 18.49
N VAL A 578 -21.13 18.23 19.46
CA VAL A 578 -19.73 18.58 19.16
C VAL A 578 -18.83 17.53 19.79
N SER A 579 -18.67 16.40 19.09
CA SER A 579 -17.50 15.55 19.31
C SER A 579 -16.27 16.37 18.90
N THR A 580 -15.50 16.84 19.87
CA THR A 580 -14.14 17.30 19.62
C THR A 580 -13.30 16.09 19.19
N ALA A 581 -13.31 15.79 17.89
CA ALA A 581 -12.35 14.89 17.29
C ALA A 581 -10.95 15.45 17.58
N THR A 582 -10.14 14.71 18.32
CA THR A 582 -8.72 15.04 18.46
C THR A 582 -8.09 14.91 17.07
N ALA A 583 -7.63 16.01 16.50
CA ALA A 583 -7.05 16.05 15.17
C ALA A 583 -5.69 15.32 15.17
N HIS A 584 -5.68 14.08 14.72
CA HIS A 584 -4.46 13.29 14.52
C HIS A 584 -3.89 13.51 13.12
N LEU A 585 -2.56 13.61 13.03
CA LEU A 585 -1.89 13.61 11.73
C LEU A 585 -1.98 12.23 11.08
N SER A 586 -2.20 12.18 9.77
CA SER A 586 -2.29 10.94 8.98
C SER A 586 -1.59 11.13 7.63
N PRO A 587 -0.82 10.15 7.12
CA PRO A 587 -0.26 10.22 5.77
C PRO A 587 -1.31 10.33 4.66
N THR A 588 -2.56 9.97 4.93
CA THR A 588 -3.69 9.98 3.99
C THR A 588 -4.67 11.14 4.23
N PHE A 589 -4.29 12.13 5.04
CA PHE A 589 -5.20 13.18 5.53
C PHE A 589 -5.92 13.95 4.40
N TYR A 590 -5.29 14.10 3.23
CA TYR A 590 -5.86 14.84 2.08
C TYR A 590 -6.46 13.93 1.00
N ASP A 591 -6.45 12.62 1.16
CA ASP A 591 -6.80 11.69 0.07
C ASP A 591 -8.25 11.86 -0.40
N THR A 592 -9.15 12.24 0.51
CA THR A 592 -10.55 12.54 0.19
C THR A 592 -10.78 14.04 -0.04
N SER A 593 -10.16 14.90 0.78
CA SER A 593 -10.46 16.34 0.80
C SER A 593 -9.72 17.12 -0.29
N CYS A 594 -8.52 16.66 -0.70
CA CYS A 594 -7.79 17.18 -1.84
C CYS A 594 -6.93 16.08 -2.52
N PRO A 595 -7.56 15.18 -3.31
CA PRO A 595 -6.88 14.00 -3.88
C PRO A 595 -5.69 14.32 -4.80
N ARG A 596 -5.64 15.54 -5.37
CA ARG A 596 -4.56 16.00 -6.26
C ARG A 596 -3.39 16.68 -5.54
N ALA A 597 -3.48 16.90 -4.22
CA ALA A 597 -2.45 17.63 -3.48
C ALA A 597 -1.05 17.00 -3.66
N MET A 598 -0.94 15.69 -3.45
CA MET A 598 0.36 14.99 -3.49
C MET A 598 0.97 14.97 -4.88
N SER A 599 0.18 14.83 -5.94
CA SER A 599 0.69 14.83 -7.32
C SER A 599 1.12 16.22 -7.77
N ILE A 600 0.43 17.28 -7.34
CA ILE A 600 0.81 18.67 -7.58
C ILE A 600 2.15 19.00 -6.88
N ILE A 601 2.29 18.62 -5.60
CA ILE A 601 3.54 18.81 -4.85
C ILE A 601 4.69 18.10 -5.56
N LYS A 602 4.52 16.78 -5.83
CA LYS A 602 5.57 15.96 -6.46
C LYS A 602 6.02 16.50 -7.80
N SER A 603 5.09 16.82 -8.69
CA SER A 603 5.41 17.31 -10.04
C SER A 603 6.12 18.67 -10.01
N THR A 604 5.64 19.59 -9.18
CA THR A 604 6.24 20.93 -9.05
C THR A 604 7.64 20.86 -8.44
N VAL A 605 7.84 20.04 -7.40
CA VAL A 605 9.17 19.83 -6.80
C VAL A 605 10.12 19.17 -7.78
N THR A 606 9.68 18.14 -8.51
CA THR A 606 10.50 17.46 -9.51
C THR A 606 10.93 18.43 -10.61
N ALA A 607 10.02 19.26 -11.11
CA ALA A 607 10.33 20.29 -12.10
C ALA A 607 11.34 21.32 -11.56
N ALA A 608 11.15 21.77 -10.31
CA ALA A 608 12.05 22.73 -9.68
C ALA A 608 13.47 22.16 -9.48
N VAL A 609 13.59 20.90 -9.06
CA VAL A 609 14.88 20.20 -8.90
C VAL A 609 15.53 19.91 -10.26
N ASN A 610 14.76 19.54 -11.28
CA ASN A 610 15.31 19.32 -12.62
C ASN A 610 15.85 20.61 -13.25
N ASN A 611 15.19 21.74 -12.99
CA ASN A 611 15.65 23.05 -13.44
C ASN A 611 16.86 23.54 -12.63
N GLU A 612 16.84 23.37 -11.31
CA GLU A 612 17.93 23.73 -10.42
C GLU A 612 18.14 22.62 -9.37
N PRO A 613 19.14 21.73 -9.53
CA PRO A 613 19.35 20.60 -8.61
C PRO A 613 19.54 21.00 -7.15
N ARG A 614 20.08 22.21 -6.93
CA ARG A 614 20.26 22.84 -5.61
C ARG A 614 18.94 23.12 -4.88
N MET A 615 17.81 23.07 -5.59
CA MET A 615 16.50 23.25 -5.00
C MET A 615 16.18 22.15 -3.98
N GLY A 616 16.71 20.94 -4.15
CA GLY A 616 16.53 19.87 -3.17
C GLY A 616 17.11 20.21 -1.80
N ALA A 617 18.35 20.70 -1.76
CA ALA A 617 18.96 21.19 -0.54
C ALA A 617 18.23 22.41 0.03
N SER A 618 17.70 23.26 -0.84
CA SER A 618 16.95 24.46 -0.44
C SER A 618 15.64 24.10 0.28
N LEU A 619 14.87 23.15 -0.25
CA LEU A 619 13.61 22.69 0.34
C LEU A 619 13.82 21.91 1.64
N LEU A 620 14.86 21.06 1.72
CA LEU A 620 15.26 20.41 2.97
C LEU A 620 15.62 21.44 4.05
N ARG A 621 16.44 22.44 3.69
CA ARG A 621 16.85 23.51 4.62
C ARG A 621 15.65 24.35 5.06
N LEU A 622 14.72 24.66 4.17
CA LEU A 622 13.50 25.41 4.49
C LEU A 622 12.66 24.65 5.53
N HIS A 623 12.48 23.34 5.36
CA HIS A 623 11.76 22.49 6.32
C HIS A 623 12.50 22.35 7.67
N PHE A 624 13.82 22.16 7.64
CA PHE A 624 14.64 22.12 8.86
C PHE A 624 14.50 23.40 9.68
N HIS A 625 14.62 24.56 9.03
CA HIS A 625 14.53 25.85 9.72
C HIS A 625 13.13 26.10 10.29
N ASP A 626 12.05 25.69 9.59
CA ASP A 626 10.67 25.77 10.11
C ASP A 626 10.44 24.87 11.34
N CYS A 627 11.07 23.70 11.38
CA CYS A 627 10.91 22.75 12.48
C CYS A 627 11.76 23.06 13.70
N PHE A 628 12.97 23.57 13.51
CA PHE A 628 13.91 23.83 14.61
C PHE A 628 13.64 25.15 15.33
N VAL A 629 13.11 26.15 14.64
CA VAL A 629 12.73 27.44 15.23
C VAL A 629 11.39 27.29 15.96
N GLN A 630 11.37 27.67 17.24
CA GLN A 630 10.13 27.71 18.04
C GLN A 630 9.83 29.16 18.42
N ALA A 631 8.66 29.65 18.04
CA ALA A 631 8.21 30.98 18.43
C ALA A 631 7.57 30.95 19.83
N ARG A 632 7.68 32.05 20.59
CA ARG A 632 6.86 32.27 21.80
C ARG A 632 5.89 33.40 21.51
N PHE A 633 4.59 33.09 21.50
CA PHE A 633 3.53 34.10 21.43
C PHE A 633 2.66 34.03 22.69
N HIS A 634 2.49 35.18 23.34
CA HIS A 634 1.54 35.39 24.44
C HIS A 634 1.53 34.26 25.49
N LEU A 635 2.67 34.09 26.18
CA LEU A 635 2.87 33.15 27.31
C LEU A 635 2.74 31.65 26.97
N THR A 636 2.55 31.28 25.70
CA THR A 636 2.54 29.88 25.24
C THR A 636 3.74 29.62 24.32
N ASN A 637 4.43 28.49 24.49
CA ASN A 637 5.44 28.04 23.54
C ASN A 637 4.69 27.62 22.27
N HIS A 638 4.86 28.37 21.17
CA HIS A 638 4.36 27.95 19.88
C HIS A 638 5.33 26.94 19.26
N PRO A 639 4.79 25.98 18.52
CA PRO A 639 5.47 24.73 18.33
C PRO A 639 6.06 24.66 16.89
N GLY A 640 7.09 23.84 16.66
CA GLY A 640 7.83 23.85 15.39
C GLY A 640 7.04 23.18 14.24
N CYS A 641 7.52 23.34 13.01
CA CYS A 641 6.92 22.74 11.81
C CYS A 641 5.50 23.26 11.49
N ASP A 642 5.27 24.55 11.68
CA ASP A 642 3.97 25.21 11.52
C ASP A 642 3.93 26.19 10.32
N ALA A 643 4.95 26.14 9.45
CA ALA A 643 5.16 27.02 8.31
C ALA A 643 5.20 28.52 8.67
N SER A 644 5.58 28.85 9.90
CA SER A 644 5.83 30.24 10.33
C SER A 644 6.95 30.90 9.52
N ILE A 645 7.98 30.13 9.09
CA ILE A 645 9.07 30.64 8.25
C ILE A 645 8.60 31.22 6.90
N LEU A 646 7.44 30.79 6.40
CA LEU A 646 6.90 31.25 5.12
C LEU A 646 6.29 32.65 5.21
N LEU A 647 5.87 33.08 6.41
CA LEU A 647 5.27 34.41 6.61
C LEU A 647 6.25 35.52 6.24
N ALA A 648 5.73 36.55 5.56
CA ALA A 648 6.48 37.78 5.35
C ALA A 648 6.72 38.47 6.70
N GLY A 649 7.98 38.59 7.13
CA GLY A 649 8.29 39.22 8.41
C GLY A 649 9.64 38.83 9.03
N ASN A 650 9.71 38.93 10.36
CA ASN A 650 10.94 38.85 11.13
C ASN A 650 11.66 37.50 11.05
N GLU A 651 10.94 36.39 10.98
CA GLU A 651 11.55 35.06 10.91
C GLU A 651 12.24 34.83 9.56
N ARG A 652 11.52 35.05 8.46
CA ARG A 652 12.06 34.96 7.10
C ARG A 652 13.28 35.88 6.88
N ASN A 653 13.30 37.02 7.56
CA ASN A 653 14.35 38.02 7.48
C ASN A 653 15.39 37.93 8.62
N ALA A 654 15.40 36.86 9.41
CA ALA A 654 16.43 36.64 10.42
C ALA A 654 17.75 36.21 9.77
N ALA A 655 18.88 36.59 10.38
CA ALA A 655 20.21 36.35 9.80
C ALA A 655 20.51 34.88 9.44
N PRO A 656 20.12 33.87 10.25
CA PRO A 656 20.29 32.46 9.87
C PRO A 656 19.47 32.03 8.64
N ASN A 657 18.40 32.76 8.31
CA ASN A 657 17.47 32.44 7.23
C ASN A 657 17.81 33.14 5.90
N PHE A 658 18.79 34.05 5.86
CA PHE A 658 19.20 34.75 4.62
C PHE A 658 19.69 33.83 3.49
N SER A 659 20.11 32.61 3.83
CA SER A 659 20.52 31.61 2.84
C SER A 659 19.41 30.64 2.44
N VAL A 660 18.24 30.70 3.09
CA VAL A 660 17.11 29.81 2.82
C VAL A 660 16.41 30.25 1.53
N ARG A 661 16.00 29.29 0.71
CA ARG A 661 15.35 29.47 -0.61
C ARG A 661 14.22 28.45 -0.78
N GLY A 662 13.48 28.52 -1.88
CA GLY A 662 12.36 27.61 -2.20
C GLY A 662 10.98 28.11 -1.78
N TYR A 663 10.88 29.35 -1.25
CA TYR A 663 9.62 30.00 -0.92
C TYR A 663 8.66 30.07 -2.11
N ASP A 664 9.20 30.42 -3.28
CA ASP A 664 8.52 30.50 -4.56
C ASP A 664 7.98 29.15 -5.04
N VAL A 665 8.71 28.06 -4.79
CA VAL A 665 8.25 26.70 -5.07
C VAL A 665 7.06 26.34 -4.20
N ILE A 666 7.13 26.64 -2.89
CA ILE A 666 6.02 26.39 -1.96
C ILE A 666 4.79 27.25 -2.31
N ASP A 667 5.00 28.53 -2.64
CA ASP A 667 3.94 29.43 -3.07
C ASP A 667 3.30 28.95 -4.39
N SER A 668 4.10 28.49 -5.36
CA SER A 668 3.61 27.91 -6.62
C SER A 668 2.76 26.66 -6.39
N ILE A 669 3.24 25.74 -5.53
CA ILE A 669 2.47 24.55 -5.15
C ILE A 669 1.16 24.97 -4.49
N LYS A 670 1.21 25.92 -3.56
CA LYS A 670 0.02 26.42 -2.87
C LYS A 670 -0.98 27.00 -3.86
N THR A 671 -0.55 27.84 -4.79
CA THR A 671 -1.41 28.40 -5.84
C THR A 671 -2.09 27.30 -6.66
N GLN A 672 -1.34 26.27 -7.09
CA GLN A 672 -1.89 25.16 -7.86
C GLN A 672 -2.88 24.30 -7.04
N ILE A 673 -2.58 24.08 -5.75
CA ILE A 673 -3.48 23.36 -4.84
C ILE A 673 -4.76 24.15 -4.59
N GLU A 674 -4.68 25.46 -4.34
CA GLU A 674 -5.85 26.31 -4.11
C GLU A 674 -6.77 26.42 -5.33
N ALA A 675 -6.24 26.25 -6.54
CA ALA A 675 -7.03 26.15 -7.76
C ALA A 675 -7.89 24.87 -7.83
N VAL A 676 -7.51 23.82 -7.10
CA VAL A 676 -8.18 22.51 -7.13
C VAL A 676 -8.98 22.24 -5.85
N CYS A 677 -8.47 22.62 -4.69
CA CYS A 677 -9.06 22.36 -3.39
C CYS A 677 -8.85 23.55 -2.44
N LYS A 678 -9.77 24.52 -2.54
CA LYS A 678 -9.72 25.77 -1.80
C LYS A 678 -9.58 25.53 -0.29
N GLN A 679 -8.61 26.21 0.33
CA GLN A 679 -8.32 26.24 1.76
C GLN A 679 -8.30 24.87 2.43
N THR A 680 -7.84 23.84 1.72
CA THR A 680 -7.86 22.46 2.25
C THR A 680 -6.51 22.04 2.79
N VAL A 681 -5.42 22.32 2.07
CA VAL A 681 -4.06 21.85 2.41
C VAL A 681 -3.25 22.97 3.06
N SER A 682 -2.68 22.74 4.24
CA SER A 682 -1.83 23.73 4.92
C SER A 682 -0.48 23.90 4.23
N CYS A 683 0.12 25.08 4.37
CA CYS A 683 1.47 25.32 3.88
C CYS A 683 2.52 24.50 4.66
N ALA A 684 2.28 24.22 5.94
CA ALA A 684 3.10 23.33 6.75
C ALA A 684 3.20 21.91 6.17
N ASP A 685 2.08 21.36 5.69
CA ASP A 685 2.09 20.06 5.02
C ASP A 685 2.75 20.12 3.65
N ILE A 686 2.49 21.18 2.86
CA ILE A 686 3.17 21.37 1.57
C ILE A 686 4.69 21.38 1.75
N LEU A 687 5.19 22.14 2.73
CA LEU A 687 6.62 22.24 3.03
C LEU A 687 7.23 20.88 3.41
N THR A 688 6.55 20.13 4.28
CA THR A 688 7.04 18.82 4.75
C THR A 688 7.08 17.79 3.61
N VAL A 689 6.06 17.75 2.76
CA VAL A 689 6.01 16.85 1.60
C VAL A 689 7.03 17.26 0.55
N ALA A 690 7.18 18.57 0.30
CA ALA A 690 8.14 19.07 -0.67
C ALA A 690 9.58 18.72 -0.29
N ALA A 691 9.92 18.77 1.00
CA ALA A 691 11.22 18.33 1.51
C ALA A 691 11.50 16.86 1.18
N ARG A 692 10.55 15.95 1.43
CA ARG A 692 10.65 14.53 1.06
C ARG A 692 10.84 14.33 -0.44
N ASP A 693 9.93 14.89 -1.24
CA ASP A 693 9.93 14.67 -2.68
C ASP A 693 11.18 15.24 -3.35
N SER A 694 11.80 16.25 -2.74
CA SER A 694 13.03 16.83 -3.23
C SER A 694 14.25 15.91 -3.11
N VAL A 695 14.34 15.07 -2.06
CA VAL A 695 15.40 14.06 -1.91
C VAL A 695 15.28 12.99 -3.01
N VAL A 696 14.04 12.54 -3.25
CA VAL A 696 13.74 11.57 -4.31
C VAL A 696 14.11 12.15 -5.67
N ALA A 697 13.72 13.40 -5.94
CA ALA A 697 13.99 14.07 -7.21
C ALA A 697 15.50 14.27 -7.48
N VAL A 698 16.29 14.67 -6.47
CA VAL A 698 17.74 14.86 -6.64
C VAL A 698 18.44 13.55 -6.98
N THR A 699 18.01 12.44 -6.37
CA THR A 699 18.62 11.13 -6.67
C THR A 699 18.33 10.67 -8.10
N MET A 700 17.09 10.87 -8.56
CA MET A 700 16.71 10.59 -9.96
C MET A 700 17.49 11.45 -10.96
N HIS A 701 17.67 12.74 -10.65
CA HIS A 701 18.45 13.65 -11.48
C HIS A 701 19.92 13.23 -11.62
N ALA A 702 20.54 12.76 -10.53
CA ALA A 702 21.92 12.26 -10.54
C ALA A 702 22.05 10.99 -11.41
N TYR A 703 21.07 10.10 -11.36
CA TYR A 703 21.08 8.87 -12.16
C TYR A 703 20.97 9.13 -13.68
N ILE A 704 20.02 9.99 -14.08
CA ILE A 704 19.75 10.28 -15.50
C ILE A 704 20.95 10.93 -16.21
N ASN A 705 21.80 11.64 -15.47
CA ASN A 705 22.95 12.37 -16.01
C ASN A 705 24.29 11.61 -15.92
N ASP A 706 24.36 10.38 -15.38
CA ASP A 706 25.60 9.58 -15.37
C ASP A 706 25.84 8.90 -16.74
N THR A 707 26.87 9.35 -17.44
CA THR A 707 27.30 8.84 -18.75
C THR A 707 27.64 7.35 -18.80
N ARG A 708 27.91 6.68 -17.66
CA ARG A 708 28.20 5.23 -17.61
C ARG A 708 26.98 4.35 -17.85
N TYR A 709 25.77 4.88 -17.62
CA TYR A 709 24.51 4.15 -17.78
C TYR A 709 23.85 4.37 -19.15
N ARG A 710 24.43 5.24 -20.01
CA ARG A 710 23.92 5.55 -21.35
C ARG A 710 24.16 4.46 -22.41
N ALA A 711 24.78 3.34 -22.04
CA ALA A 711 25.29 2.33 -22.99
C ALA A 711 24.65 0.94 -22.87
N ARG A 712 23.46 0.80 -22.28
CA ARG A 712 22.68 -0.44 -22.40
C ARG A 712 21.24 -0.13 -22.79
N ASP A 713 20.88 -0.58 -23.99
CA ASP A 713 19.50 -0.69 -24.46
C ASP A 713 18.74 -1.63 -23.52
N TYR A 714 18.07 -1.06 -22.53
CA TYR A 714 17.14 -1.77 -21.67
C TYR A 714 15.90 -0.91 -21.48
N GLU A 715 14.86 -1.31 -22.19
CA GLU A 715 13.48 -0.86 -22.07
C GLU A 715 12.97 -1.34 -20.70
N PHE A 716 13.19 -0.54 -19.65
CA PHE A 716 12.82 -0.86 -18.27
C PHE A 716 12.06 0.31 -17.65
N CYS A 717 10.75 0.17 -17.54
CA CYS A 717 9.86 1.01 -16.73
C CYS A 717 9.18 0.13 -15.66
N ASP A 718 9.97 -0.50 -14.80
CA ASP A 718 9.46 -1.22 -13.62
C ASP A 718 9.77 -0.47 -12.32
N ALA A 719 8.82 -0.49 -11.39
CA ALA A 719 8.92 0.14 -10.06
C ALA A 719 10.08 -0.38 -9.20
N GLU A 720 10.71 -1.49 -9.59
CA GLU A 720 11.91 -2.07 -8.98
C GLU A 720 13.16 -1.19 -9.19
N LEU A 721 13.22 -0.41 -10.28
CA LEU A 721 14.34 0.49 -10.55
C LEU A 721 14.31 1.75 -9.66
N LEU A 722 13.13 2.16 -9.18
CA LEU A 722 13.00 3.29 -8.23
C LEU A 722 13.55 2.96 -6.84
N TYR A 723 13.53 1.68 -6.43
CA TYR A 723 14.14 1.20 -5.19
C TYR A 723 15.67 1.08 -5.31
N LEU A 724 16.18 0.82 -6.52
CA LEU A 724 17.61 0.70 -6.80
C LEU A 724 18.33 2.05 -7.03
N LEU A 725 17.59 3.13 -7.33
CA LEU A 725 18.19 4.39 -7.80
C LEU A 725 17.67 5.69 -7.15
N GLY A 726 16.78 5.63 -6.16
CA GLY A 726 16.22 6.82 -5.50
C GLY A 726 16.56 6.87 -4.02
N GLY A 727 17.09 7.99 -3.52
CA GLY A 727 17.51 8.20 -2.13
C GLY A 727 16.36 8.00 -1.12
N PRO A 728 16.64 8.10 0.18
CA PRO A 728 15.68 7.76 1.21
C PRO A 728 14.36 8.53 1.01
N SER A 729 13.24 7.80 1.02
CA SER A 729 11.89 8.34 1.07
C SER A 729 11.25 7.90 2.39
N TRP A 730 10.28 8.68 2.88
CA TRP A 730 9.62 8.41 4.17
C TRP A 730 8.15 8.83 4.15
N SER A 731 7.36 8.23 5.03
CA SER A 731 5.97 8.64 5.23
C SER A 731 5.91 10.00 5.91
N VAL A 732 5.07 10.90 5.39
CA VAL A 732 4.84 12.22 5.99
C VAL A 732 3.46 12.18 6.64
N PRO A 733 3.32 12.26 7.98
CA PRO A 733 2.03 12.45 8.63
C PRO A 733 1.49 13.84 8.27
N LEU A 734 0.29 13.95 7.69
CA LEU A 734 -0.33 15.19 7.20
C LEU A 734 -1.50 15.62 8.09
N GLY A 735 -1.97 16.85 7.94
CA GLY A 735 -3.03 17.45 8.75
C GLY A 735 -2.54 18.58 9.67
N ARG A 736 -1.36 19.13 9.38
CA ARG A 736 -0.82 20.28 10.10
C ARG A 736 -1.67 21.52 9.84
N ARG A 737 -1.61 22.47 10.77
CA ARG A 737 -2.15 23.82 10.64
C ARG A 737 -1.02 24.82 10.54
N ASP A 738 -1.28 25.89 9.81
CA ASP A 738 -0.37 27.00 9.64
C ASP A 738 -0.42 27.93 10.86
N SER A 739 0.76 28.42 11.25
CA SER A 739 0.91 29.42 12.29
C SER A 739 0.15 30.71 11.97
N THR A 740 -0.28 31.40 13.02
CA THR A 740 -0.87 32.75 12.93
C THR A 740 0.16 33.85 13.19
N GLY A 741 1.43 33.49 13.43
CA GLY A 741 2.52 34.43 13.66
C GLY A 741 3.88 33.86 13.23
N ALA A 742 4.87 34.74 13.09
CA ALA A 742 6.26 34.39 12.74
C ALA A 742 7.22 34.63 13.91
N ALA A 743 8.22 33.76 14.10
CA ALA A 743 9.22 33.94 15.15
C ALA A 743 9.95 35.29 15.03
N THR A 744 10.39 35.83 16.17
CA THR A 744 11.27 37.00 16.19
C THR A 744 12.68 36.62 15.73
N ALA A 745 13.44 37.57 15.19
CA ALA A 745 14.82 37.32 14.77
C ALA A 745 15.70 36.78 15.91
N ALA A 746 15.48 37.22 17.15
CA ALA A 746 16.18 36.71 18.33
C ALA A 746 15.88 35.24 18.61
N GLN A 747 14.62 34.82 18.48
CA GLN A 747 14.21 33.42 18.64
C GLN A 747 14.82 32.52 17.57
N VAL A 748 14.92 32.99 16.32
CA VAL A 748 15.60 32.27 15.25
C VAL A 748 17.08 32.07 15.58
N ILE A 749 17.77 33.15 15.97
CA ILE A 749 19.20 33.12 16.31
C ILE A 749 19.48 32.18 17.48
N SER A 750 18.62 32.13 18.50
CA SER A 750 18.82 31.23 19.65
C SER A 750 18.43 29.77 19.39
N SER A 751 17.65 29.49 18.35
CA SER A 751 17.12 28.14 18.09
C SER A 751 17.99 27.31 17.13
N LEU A 752 18.86 27.96 16.36
CA LEU A 752 19.67 27.32 15.33
C LEU A 752 21.13 27.31 15.76
N ALA A 753 21.72 26.11 15.83
CA ALA A 753 23.12 25.91 16.15
C ALA A 753 24.02 26.56 15.06
N PRO A 754 24.98 27.45 15.42
CA PRO A 754 25.94 27.97 14.46
C PRO A 754 26.91 26.89 13.98
N SER A 755 27.52 27.12 12.81
CA SER A 755 28.50 26.20 12.22
C SER A 755 29.81 26.06 13.01
N THR A 756 29.94 26.77 14.13
CA THR A 756 31.11 26.81 15.02
C THR A 756 30.87 26.07 16.35
N ASP A 757 29.71 25.44 16.53
CA ASP A 757 29.41 24.68 17.74
C ASP A 757 30.23 23.39 17.84
N SER A 758 30.66 23.07 19.07
CA SER A 758 31.29 21.79 19.41
C SER A 758 30.28 20.63 19.40
N LEU A 759 30.78 19.39 19.32
CA LEU A 759 29.93 18.18 19.36
C LEU A 759 28.97 18.15 20.57
N ALA A 760 29.43 18.56 21.75
CA ALA A 760 28.60 18.57 22.96
C ALA A 760 27.45 19.60 22.87
N GLN A 761 27.71 20.76 22.28
CA GLN A 761 26.69 21.79 22.04
C GLN A 761 25.66 21.30 21.01
N LEU A 762 26.11 20.68 19.92
CA LEU A 762 25.23 20.10 18.90
C LEU A 762 24.32 19.01 19.48
N ILE A 763 24.87 18.07 20.26
CA ILE A 763 24.08 17.02 20.93
C ILE A 763 23.05 17.65 21.86
N SER A 764 23.44 18.66 22.65
CA SER A 764 22.51 19.36 23.56
C SER A 764 21.39 20.08 22.80
N ALA A 765 21.73 20.77 21.71
CA ALA A 765 20.76 21.47 20.87
C ALA A 765 19.72 20.51 20.27
N TYR A 766 20.15 19.37 19.72
CA TYR A 766 19.24 18.36 19.15
C TYR A 766 18.43 17.64 20.23
N ALA A 767 19.04 17.31 21.37
CA ALA A 767 18.35 16.69 22.50
C ALA A 767 17.22 17.60 23.03
N SER A 768 17.40 18.92 23.02
CA SER A 768 16.35 19.89 23.39
C SER A 768 15.10 19.83 22.50
N LYS A 769 15.23 19.23 21.31
CA LYS A 769 14.15 19.01 20.34
C LYS A 769 13.66 17.55 20.33
N GLY A 770 14.10 16.73 21.29
CA GLY A 770 13.75 15.31 21.36
C GLY A 770 14.51 14.42 20.35
N LEU A 771 15.60 14.92 19.77
CA LEU A 771 16.41 14.20 18.79
C LEU A 771 17.67 13.62 19.43
N SER A 772 18.01 12.38 19.07
CA SER A 772 19.20 11.68 19.56
C SER A 772 20.48 12.12 18.85
N ALA A 773 21.65 11.71 19.37
CA ALA A 773 22.92 11.91 18.68
C ALA A 773 22.96 11.21 17.30
N THR A 774 22.28 10.07 17.14
CA THR A 774 22.14 9.41 15.83
C THR A 774 21.28 10.25 14.88
N ASP A 775 20.20 10.87 15.37
CA ASP A 775 19.36 11.77 14.57
C ASP A 775 20.14 13.01 14.13
N LEU A 776 21.00 13.58 15.00
CA LEU A 776 21.95 14.65 14.65
C LEU A 776 22.86 14.23 13.49
N VAL A 777 23.53 13.08 13.60
CA VAL A 777 24.46 12.60 12.57
C VAL A 777 23.71 12.32 11.26
N ALA A 778 22.51 11.75 11.34
CA ALA A 778 21.67 11.45 10.19
C ALA A 778 21.22 12.73 9.48
N LEU A 779 20.57 13.68 10.19
CA LEU A 779 20.08 14.93 9.60
C LEU A 779 21.20 15.79 9.02
N SER A 780 22.39 15.77 9.63
CA SER A 780 23.59 16.42 9.07
C SER A 780 23.99 15.85 7.70
N GLY A 781 23.60 14.60 7.40
CA GLY A 781 23.80 13.98 6.09
C GLY A 781 23.07 14.70 4.95
N ALA A 782 22.07 15.55 5.21
CA ALA A 782 21.48 16.43 4.18
C ALA A 782 22.51 17.36 3.52
N HIS A 783 23.66 17.58 4.16
CA HIS A 783 24.80 18.31 3.59
C HIS A 783 25.36 17.65 2.31
N THR A 784 25.06 16.38 2.02
CA THR A 784 25.43 15.68 0.78
C THR A 784 25.09 16.48 -0.50
N ILE A 785 24.00 17.25 -0.50
CA ILE A 785 23.56 18.07 -1.64
C ILE A 785 23.63 19.58 -1.37
N GLY A 786 24.23 19.97 -0.23
CA GLY A 786 24.25 21.34 0.25
C GLY A 786 25.54 22.10 -0.11
N MET A 787 25.46 23.42 -0.03
CA MET A 787 26.62 24.32 -0.18
C MET A 787 26.66 25.35 0.94
N ALA A 788 27.88 25.74 1.33
CA ALA A 788 28.11 26.80 2.29
C ALA A 788 28.80 27.99 1.63
N ARG A 789 28.52 29.20 2.16
CA ARG A 789 29.22 30.42 1.77
C ARG A 789 30.55 30.52 2.52
N CYS A 790 31.57 31.09 1.88
CA CYS A 790 32.91 31.32 2.45
C CYS A 790 32.87 31.91 3.86
N ARG A 791 31.99 32.90 4.10
CA ARG A 791 31.84 33.49 5.44
C ARG A 791 31.51 32.49 6.56
N GLY A 792 30.89 31.35 6.24
CA GLY A 792 30.47 30.33 7.20
C GLY A 792 31.54 29.28 7.53
N PHE A 793 32.57 29.14 6.70
CA PHE A 793 33.68 28.19 6.91
C PHE A 793 35.07 28.84 6.97
N ARG A 794 35.17 30.16 6.75
CA ARG A 794 36.45 30.89 6.76
C ARG A 794 37.24 30.67 8.04
N THR A 795 36.60 30.76 9.20
CA THR A 795 37.28 30.58 10.49
C THR A 795 37.98 29.22 10.54
N ARG A 796 37.26 28.15 10.19
CA ARG A 796 37.84 26.81 10.13
C ARG A 796 38.99 26.70 9.13
N LEU A 797 38.79 27.25 7.93
CA LEU A 797 39.77 27.17 6.83
C LEU A 797 41.15 27.75 7.18
N TYR A 798 41.20 28.76 8.05
CA TYR A 798 42.44 29.46 8.40
C TYR A 798 42.92 29.21 9.84
N ASN A 799 42.06 28.77 10.76
CA ASN A 799 42.38 28.68 12.19
C ASN A 799 42.43 27.26 12.74
N GLU A 800 41.89 26.25 12.03
CA GLU A 800 41.87 24.87 12.51
C GLU A 800 42.93 24.01 11.82
N THR A 801 43.48 23.05 12.56
CA THR A 801 44.56 22.15 12.09
C THR A 801 44.07 20.77 11.67
N ASN A 802 42.80 20.42 11.96
CA ASN A 802 42.15 19.16 11.61
C ASN A 802 41.42 19.24 10.25
N ILE A 803 42.01 19.95 9.28
CA ILE A 803 41.52 20.06 7.90
C ILE A 803 42.59 19.50 6.95
N ASP A 804 42.17 18.68 5.99
CA ASP A 804 43.06 18.17 4.95
C ASP A 804 43.76 19.32 4.20
N ALA A 805 45.09 19.27 4.11
CA ALA A 805 45.89 20.39 3.61
C ALA A 805 45.62 20.70 2.14
N ALA A 806 45.40 19.66 1.31
CA ALA A 806 45.09 19.83 -0.10
C ALA A 806 43.69 20.42 -0.30
N PHE A 807 42.71 19.94 0.46
CA PHE A 807 41.35 20.49 0.48
C PHE A 807 41.33 21.95 0.94
N ALA A 808 42.06 22.29 2.00
CA ALA A 808 42.20 23.66 2.47
C ALA A 808 42.85 24.57 1.41
N ALA A 809 43.91 24.10 0.74
CA ALA A 809 44.56 24.86 -0.33
C ALA A 809 43.58 25.16 -1.49
N ALA A 810 42.78 24.17 -1.90
CA ALA A 810 41.78 24.35 -2.95
C ALA A 810 40.71 25.39 -2.59
N LEU A 811 40.25 25.41 -1.33
CA LEU A 811 39.25 26.37 -0.87
C LEU A 811 39.79 27.81 -0.76
N LYS A 812 41.07 27.99 -0.36
CA LYS A 812 41.68 29.31 -0.19
C LYS A 812 41.71 30.14 -1.48
N ALA A 813 41.74 29.49 -2.65
CA ALA A 813 41.66 30.16 -3.94
C ALA A 813 40.36 30.95 -4.12
N ASN A 814 39.25 30.46 -3.56
CA ASN A 814 37.92 31.06 -3.70
C ASN A 814 37.36 31.58 -2.36
N CYS A 815 38.14 31.56 -1.28
CA CYS A 815 37.74 32.05 0.04
C CYS A 815 38.91 32.78 0.73
N PRO A 816 39.14 34.07 0.44
CA PRO A 816 40.23 34.85 1.02
C PRO A 816 40.14 34.96 2.55
N ALA A 817 41.30 35.11 3.20
CA ALA A 817 41.42 35.23 4.66
C ALA A 817 40.75 36.51 5.20
N THR A 818 40.70 37.57 4.40
CA THR A 818 40.14 38.86 4.78
C THR A 818 38.61 38.79 4.83
N PRO A 819 37.97 39.04 5.99
CA PRO A 819 36.50 39.16 6.07
C PRO A 819 35.96 40.22 5.09
N GLY A 820 34.83 39.95 4.45
CA GLY A 820 34.24 40.82 3.42
C GLY A 820 34.75 40.57 2.00
N SER A 821 35.88 39.87 1.83
CA SER A 821 36.39 39.45 0.52
C SER A 821 35.94 38.02 0.20
N GLY A 822 35.20 37.85 -0.90
CA GLY A 822 34.69 36.54 -1.33
C GLY A 822 33.65 35.91 -0.40
N ASP A 823 33.06 36.67 0.54
CA ASP A 823 32.08 36.18 1.53
C ASP A 823 30.91 35.40 0.91
N GLY A 824 30.51 35.76 -0.31
CA GLY A 824 29.42 35.14 -1.06
C GLY A 824 29.80 33.87 -1.84
N ASN A 825 31.08 33.56 -1.97
CA ASN A 825 31.54 32.42 -2.75
C ASN A 825 31.06 31.11 -2.11
N LEU A 826 30.55 30.21 -2.94
CA LEU A 826 29.99 28.94 -2.50
C LEU A 826 31.01 27.82 -2.63
N ALA A 827 31.01 26.90 -1.67
CA ALA A 827 31.71 25.63 -1.74
C ALA A 827 30.76 24.50 -1.34
N PRO A 828 30.85 23.31 -1.99
CA PRO A 828 30.01 22.19 -1.65
C PRO A 828 30.41 21.58 -0.31
N LEU A 829 29.40 21.18 0.48
CA LEU A 829 29.60 20.46 1.73
C LEU A 829 29.99 18.99 1.44
N ASP A 830 29.58 18.47 0.28
CA ASP A 830 30.09 17.22 -0.29
C ASP A 830 30.98 17.48 -1.49
N THR A 831 32.27 17.26 -1.32
CA THR A 831 33.26 17.53 -2.36
C THR A 831 33.35 16.44 -3.42
N THR A 832 32.75 15.27 -3.16
CA THR A 832 32.83 14.10 -4.03
C THR A 832 31.64 14.05 -4.97
N THR A 833 30.43 14.21 -4.43
CA THR A 833 29.16 14.10 -5.16
C THR A 833 28.20 15.25 -4.81
N PRO A 834 28.54 16.51 -5.13
CA PRO A 834 27.83 17.70 -4.66
C PRO A 834 26.35 17.84 -5.10
N THR A 835 25.88 16.96 -5.98
CA THR A 835 24.51 16.96 -6.51
C THR A 835 23.83 15.59 -6.39
N ALA A 836 24.40 14.64 -5.64
CA ALA A 836 23.78 13.35 -5.38
C ALA A 836 23.50 13.20 -3.89
N PHE A 837 22.34 12.64 -3.54
CA PHE A 837 22.01 12.35 -2.15
C PHE A 837 22.58 10.98 -1.78
N ASP A 838 23.80 10.94 -1.25
CA ASP A 838 24.51 9.71 -0.92
C ASP A 838 25.31 9.82 0.38
N ASN A 839 26.19 8.85 0.66
CA ASN A 839 27.00 8.82 1.88
C ASN A 839 28.45 9.33 1.71
N ALA A 840 28.77 10.03 0.62
CA ALA A 840 30.11 10.58 0.39
C ALA A 840 30.46 11.71 1.37
N TYR A 841 29.48 12.48 1.83
CA TYR A 841 29.60 13.40 2.96
C TYR A 841 30.34 12.77 4.15
N TYR A 842 29.93 11.58 4.59
CA TYR A 842 30.57 10.90 5.73
C TYR A 842 31.99 10.42 5.41
N ARG A 843 32.25 9.98 4.16
CA ARG A 843 33.62 9.64 3.72
C ARG A 843 34.55 10.87 3.71
N ASN A 844 34.00 12.05 3.39
CA ASN A 844 34.75 13.31 3.48
C ASN A 844 35.12 13.60 4.94
N LEU A 845 34.21 13.38 5.90
CA LEU A 845 34.50 13.57 7.34
C LEU A 845 35.63 12.66 7.82
N LEU A 846 35.63 11.38 7.41
CA LEU A 846 36.72 10.42 7.72
C LEU A 846 38.09 10.88 7.22
N SER A 847 38.11 11.74 6.20
CA SER A 847 39.32 12.24 5.55
C SER A 847 39.70 13.66 5.98
N ASN A 848 39.12 14.19 7.08
CA ASN A 848 39.28 15.58 7.52
C ASN A 848 38.85 16.63 6.47
N LYS A 849 37.90 16.26 5.61
CA LYS A 849 37.33 17.09 4.54
C LYS A 849 35.89 17.55 4.84
N GLY A 850 35.44 17.53 6.09
CA GLY A 850 34.26 18.33 6.47
C GLY A 850 34.52 19.79 6.09
N LEU A 851 33.51 20.57 5.71
CA LEU A 851 33.70 21.98 5.30
C LEU A 851 33.47 22.92 6.49
N LEU A 852 32.38 22.70 7.25
CA LEU A 852 32.05 23.44 8.46
C LEU A 852 32.75 22.83 9.69
N HIS A 853 32.96 23.64 10.74
CA HIS A 853 33.51 23.15 12.01
C HIS A 853 32.57 22.13 12.64
N SER A 854 31.29 22.48 12.77
CA SER A 854 30.22 21.60 13.25
C SER A 854 30.17 20.24 12.55
N ASP A 855 30.49 20.19 11.24
CA ASP A 855 30.45 18.96 10.47
C ASP A 855 31.64 18.06 10.80
N GLN A 856 32.84 18.65 10.90
CA GLN A 856 34.04 17.89 11.24
C GLN A 856 34.01 17.38 12.69
N GLU A 857 33.35 18.12 13.60
CA GLU A 857 33.14 17.69 14.99
C GLU A 857 32.32 16.40 15.13
N LEU A 858 31.53 16.02 14.12
CA LEU A 858 30.83 14.71 14.11
C LEU A 858 31.81 13.53 14.05
N PHE A 859 33.04 13.75 13.58
CA PHE A 859 34.11 12.76 13.50
C PHE A 859 35.44 13.37 13.98
N SER A 860 35.62 13.40 15.31
CA SER A 860 36.74 14.07 15.98
C SER A 860 37.12 13.32 17.28
N ASN A 861 37.18 11.98 17.23
CA ASN A 861 37.36 11.11 18.40
C ASN A 861 36.23 11.24 19.45
N GLY A 862 35.00 11.43 18.97
CA GLY A 862 33.82 11.69 19.79
C GLY A 862 32.86 10.51 19.89
N SER A 863 31.74 10.73 20.58
CA SER A 863 30.68 9.72 20.75
C SER A 863 29.93 9.36 19.46
N THR A 864 30.04 10.19 18.42
CA THR A 864 29.37 10.02 17.12
C THR A 864 30.21 9.28 16.08
N ASP A 865 31.50 9.04 16.35
CA ASP A 865 32.45 8.48 15.39
C ASP A 865 32.01 7.11 14.83
N ASN A 866 31.42 6.25 15.68
CA ASN A 866 30.94 4.94 15.25
C ASN A 866 29.76 5.05 14.29
N THR A 867 28.87 6.02 14.51
CA THR A 867 27.75 6.30 13.62
C THR A 867 28.25 6.85 12.27
N VAL A 868 29.22 7.77 12.28
CA VAL A 868 29.83 8.28 11.05
C VAL A 868 30.53 7.17 10.26
N ARG A 869 31.29 6.29 10.92
CA ARG A 869 31.91 5.11 10.27
C ARG A 869 30.87 4.17 9.67
N SER A 870 29.76 3.95 10.37
CA SER A 870 28.64 3.13 9.89
C SER A 870 28.00 3.73 8.64
N PHE A 871 27.69 5.03 8.65
CA PHE A 871 27.08 5.70 7.50
C PHE A 871 28.04 5.83 6.31
N ALA A 872 29.33 6.06 6.56
CA ALA A 872 30.34 6.10 5.51
C ALA A 872 30.50 4.75 4.78
N SER A 873 30.34 3.62 5.49
CA SER A 873 30.44 2.27 4.92
C SER A 873 29.12 1.76 4.33
N SER A 874 27.97 2.28 4.78
CA SER A 874 26.65 1.80 4.36
C SER A 874 25.69 2.94 4.00
N ALA A 875 25.45 3.13 2.71
CA ALA A 875 24.45 4.07 2.20
C ALA A 875 23.03 3.69 2.64
N ALA A 876 22.74 2.40 2.78
CA ALA A 876 21.45 1.91 3.27
C ALA A 876 21.22 2.27 4.75
N ALA A 877 22.25 2.12 5.61
CA ALA A 877 22.16 2.49 7.01
C ALA A 877 21.95 4.01 7.17
N PHE A 878 22.68 4.81 6.39
CA PHE A 878 22.46 6.25 6.31
C PHE A 878 21.02 6.58 5.88
N GLY A 879 20.56 6.03 4.76
CA GLY A 879 19.23 6.32 4.21
C GLY A 879 18.10 5.99 5.19
N ALA A 880 18.16 4.82 5.85
CA ALA A 880 17.17 4.42 6.85
C ALA A 880 17.16 5.34 8.08
N ALA A 881 18.35 5.72 8.58
CA ALA A 881 18.47 6.63 9.71
C ALA A 881 18.00 8.05 9.33
N PHE A 882 18.32 8.52 8.13
CA PHE A 882 17.88 9.82 7.60
C PHE A 882 16.36 9.90 7.52
N ALA A 883 15.71 8.90 6.91
CA ALA A 883 14.26 8.80 6.82
C ALA A 883 13.60 8.85 8.22
N THR A 884 14.14 8.08 9.17
CA THR A 884 13.65 8.05 10.55
C THR A 884 13.79 9.42 11.23
N ALA A 885 14.95 10.07 11.07
CA ALA A 885 15.22 11.36 11.69
C ALA A 885 14.36 12.48 11.07
N MET A 886 14.09 12.43 9.75
CA MET A 886 13.20 13.37 9.07
C MET A 886 11.75 13.27 9.57
N VAL A 887 11.25 12.06 9.83
CA VAL A 887 9.91 11.88 10.44
C VAL A 887 9.85 12.47 11.85
N LYS A 888 10.88 12.23 12.67
CA LYS A 888 10.96 12.82 14.02
C LYS A 888 11.01 14.33 13.95
N MET A 889 11.85 14.88 13.09
CA MET A 889 12.00 16.32 12.90
C MET A 889 10.69 16.98 12.44
N GLY A 890 10.02 16.42 11.43
CA GLY A 890 8.73 16.93 10.92
C GLY A 890 7.57 16.83 11.91
N ASN A 891 7.78 16.14 13.04
CA ASN A 891 6.82 15.98 14.13
C ASN A 891 7.26 16.73 15.40
N ILE A 892 8.19 17.69 15.32
CA ILE A 892 8.55 18.58 16.44
C ILE A 892 7.39 19.54 16.69
N SER A 893 6.38 19.04 17.40
CA SER A 893 5.21 19.76 17.86
C SER A 893 4.42 20.49 16.74
N PRO A 894 3.91 19.80 15.72
CA PRO A 894 3.07 20.43 14.70
C PRO A 894 1.75 20.97 15.29
N LEU A 895 1.26 22.10 14.77
CA LEU A 895 -0.11 22.57 15.07
C LEU A 895 -1.14 21.64 14.41
N THR A 896 -2.18 21.23 15.14
CA THR A 896 -3.29 20.44 14.59
C THR A 896 -4.65 20.96 15.02
N GLY A 897 -5.71 20.51 14.35
CA GLY A 897 -7.09 20.82 14.72
C GLY A 897 -7.40 22.32 14.66
N THR A 898 -7.70 22.91 15.80
CA THR A 898 -8.03 24.35 15.97
C THR A 898 -6.84 25.21 16.41
N GLN A 899 -5.64 24.64 16.53
CA GLN A 899 -4.45 25.34 17.05
C GLN A 899 -3.82 26.34 16.06
N GLY A 900 -4.27 26.36 14.81
CA GLY A 900 -3.79 27.27 13.76
C GLY A 900 -4.84 27.45 12.66
N GLN A 901 -4.42 27.86 11.47
CA GLN A 901 -5.28 28.09 10.31
C GLN A 901 -4.85 27.29 9.08
N ILE A 902 -5.62 27.36 7.99
CA ILE A 902 -5.13 27.00 6.65
C ILE A 902 -5.04 28.29 5.87
N ARG A 903 -3.82 28.76 5.59
CA ARG A 903 -3.63 30.04 4.87
C ARG A 903 -4.01 29.86 3.40
N LEU A 904 -4.60 30.89 2.79
CA LEU A 904 -4.76 30.96 1.32
C LEU A 904 -3.43 31.19 0.61
N ILE A 905 -2.62 32.07 1.19
CA ILE A 905 -1.32 32.48 0.67
C ILE A 905 -0.30 32.18 1.76
N CYS A 906 0.71 31.36 1.47
CA CYS A 906 1.66 30.92 2.51
C CYS A 906 2.44 32.08 3.14
N SER A 907 2.59 33.21 2.46
CA SER A 907 3.27 34.39 3.00
C SER A 907 2.41 35.28 3.89
N ALA A 908 1.09 35.04 4.02
CA ALA A 908 0.17 35.92 4.73
C ALA A 908 -0.85 35.17 5.60
N VAL A 909 -1.16 35.73 6.77
CA VAL A 909 -2.26 35.23 7.63
C VAL A 909 -3.61 35.63 7.06
N ASN A 910 -4.64 34.77 7.20
CA ASN A 910 -5.98 35.12 6.75
C ASN A 910 -6.54 36.27 7.63
N SER A 911 -7.20 37.26 7.04
CA SER A 911 -7.79 38.38 7.78
C SER A 911 -8.98 37.93 8.63
N LEU A 912 -9.08 38.43 9.88
CA LEU A 912 -10.15 38.14 10.87
C LEU A 912 -11.59 38.53 10.44
N ALA A 913 -11.81 39.00 9.22
CA ALA A 913 -13.10 39.47 8.72
C ALA A 913 -13.97 38.32 8.18
N MET A 914 -14.26 37.30 9.00
CA MET A 914 -15.42 36.42 8.80
C MET A 914 -15.89 35.71 10.08
N ALA A 915 -15.59 36.26 11.26
CA ALA A 915 -16.13 35.77 12.54
C ALA A 915 -17.53 36.37 12.88
N LYS A 916 -18.41 36.48 11.88
CA LYS A 916 -19.83 36.83 12.06
C LYS A 916 -20.71 35.97 11.15
N ALA A 917 -20.75 34.67 11.42
CA ALA A 917 -21.81 33.79 10.94
C ALA A 917 -22.04 32.60 11.88
N THR A 918 -21.94 32.83 13.20
CA THR A 918 -22.46 31.93 14.23
C THR A 918 -23.68 32.60 14.85
N CYS A 919 -24.85 32.43 14.22
CA CYS A 919 -26.17 32.58 14.88
C CYS A 919 -27.41 32.33 13.98
N ILE A 920 -27.28 31.76 12.77
CA ILE A 920 -28.45 31.33 11.99
C ILE A 920 -28.26 29.88 11.54
N SER A 921 -28.21 28.98 12.52
CA SER A 921 -28.28 27.53 12.31
C SER A 921 -29.65 27.03 12.75
N LEU A 922 -30.72 27.57 12.16
CA LEU A 922 -32.08 27.03 12.24
C LEU A 922 -32.99 27.86 11.31
N LEU A 923 -33.02 27.60 9.99
CA LEU A 923 -34.18 27.88 9.08
C LEU A 923 -33.90 27.83 7.56
N VAL A 924 -32.69 27.56 7.05
CA VAL A 924 -32.44 27.57 5.59
C VAL A 924 -31.98 26.21 5.06
N VAL A 925 -32.62 25.13 5.48
CA VAL A 925 -32.43 23.77 4.91
C VAL A 925 -33.58 23.37 3.96
N VAL A 926 -34.53 24.28 3.67
CA VAL A 926 -35.72 23.94 2.85
C VAL A 926 -35.93 24.85 1.62
N ALA A 927 -35.05 25.79 1.32
CA ALA A 927 -35.19 26.60 0.10
C ALA A 927 -33.83 26.91 -0.53
N LEU A 928 -33.39 26.03 -1.43
CA LEU A 928 -32.79 26.35 -2.73
C LEU A 928 -32.33 25.03 -3.40
N ALA A 929 -33.27 24.40 -4.09
CA ALA A 929 -32.91 23.52 -5.21
C ALA A 929 -32.47 24.40 -6.39
N THR A 930 -31.54 23.86 -7.19
CA THR A 930 -30.97 24.35 -8.46
C THR A 930 -29.79 25.33 -8.37
N ALA A 931 -28.59 24.77 -8.27
CA ALA A 931 -27.43 25.25 -9.01
C ALA A 931 -26.65 24.03 -9.48
N ALA A 932 -26.75 23.72 -10.77
CA ALA A 932 -25.91 22.73 -11.42
C ALA A 932 -24.45 23.18 -11.30
N SER A 933 -23.57 22.32 -10.78
CA SER A 933 -22.13 22.51 -10.95
C SER A 933 -21.80 22.06 -12.38
N ALA A 934 -21.76 23.00 -13.32
CA ALA A 934 -21.29 22.73 -14.66
C ALA A 934 -19.80 22.35 -14.60
N GLN A 935 -19.48 21.09 -14.87
CA GLN A 935 -18.12 20.66 -15.15
C GLN A 935 -17.79 21.00 -16.60
N LEU A 936 -16.62 21.60 -16.83
CA LEU A 936 -16.10 21.84 -18.18
C LEU A 936 -15.91 20.48 -18.88
N SER A 937 -16.43 20.35 -20.11
CA SER A 937 -16.30 19.13 -20.92
C SER A 937 -15.67 19.49 -22.28
N ALA A 938 -14.74 18.65 -22.75
CA ALA A 938 -14.14 18.80 -24.08
C ALA A 938 -15.14 18.59 -25.23
N THR A 939 -16.26 17.93 -24.96
CA THR A 939 -17.35 17.64 -25.91
C THR A 939 -18.58 18.52 -25.69
N PHE A 940 -18.46 19.59 -24.89
CA PHE A 940 -19.60 20.44 -24.48
C PHE A 940 -20.41 21.00 -25.67
N TYR A 941 -19.76 21.25 -26.80
CA TYR A 941 -20.39 21.77 -28.03
C TYR A 941 -20.78 20.70 -29.05
N ASP A 942 -20.51 19.41 -28.81
CA ASP A 942 -20.70 18.34 -29.81
C ASP A 942 -22.16 18.16 -30.23
N THR A 943 -23.10 18.52 -29.35
CA THR A 943 -24.54 18.49 -29.63
C THR A 943 -25.10 19.87 -29.98
N SER A 944 -24.64 20.93 -29.30
CA SER A 944 -25.20 22.28 -29.40
C SER A 944 -24.62 23.11 -30.55
N CYS A 945 -23.37 22.86 -30.95
CA CYS A 945 -22.73 23.42 -32.14
C CYS A 945 -21.68 22.44 -32.69
N PRO A 946 -22.10 21.34 -33.36
CA PRO A 946 -21.21 20.25 -33.77
C PRO A 946 -20.07 20.69 -34.73
N ARG A 947 -20.23 21.84 -35.40
CA ARG A 947 -19.24 22.39 -36.33
C ARG A 947 -18.22 23.32 -35.67
N ALA A 948 -18.38 23.71 -34.40
CA ALA A 948 -17.52 24.65 -33.70
C ALA A 948 -16.04 24.28 -33.79
N MET A 949 -15.67 23.05 -33.40
CA MET A 949 -14.26 22.64 -33.36
C MET A 949 -13.63 22.61 -34.76
N SER A 950 -14.38 22.20 -35.79
CA SER A 950 -13.89 22.18 -37.18
C SER A 950 -13.65 23.58 -37.75
N ILE A 951 -14.50 24.56 -37.39
CA ILE A 951 -14.39 25.94 -37.83
C ILE A 951 -13.19 26.61 -37.15
N ILE A 952 -13.04 26.44 -35.83
CA ILE A 952 -11.89 26.98 -35.06
C ILE A 952 -10.59 26.42 -35.62
N LYS A 953 -10.48 25.09 -35.77
CA LYS A 953 -9.29 24.42 -36.29
C LYS A 953 -8.90 24.91 -37.68
N SER A 954 -9.87 25.04 -38.59
CA SER A 954 -9.61 25.46 -39.97
C SER A 954 -9.12 26.90 -40.06
N ALA A 955 -9.76 27.81 -39.32
CA ALA A 955 -9.41 29.22 -39.30
C ALA A 955 -8.07 29.48 -38.61
N VAL A 956 -7.76 28.78 -37.51
CA VAL A 956 -6.45 28.86 -36.84
C VAL A 956 -5.35 28.33 -37.74
N THR A 957 -5.57 27.19 -38.40
CA THR A 957 -4.61 26.62 -39.34
C THR A 957 -4.34 27.59 -40.51
N ALA A 958 -5.39 28.20 -41.08
CA ALA A 958 -5.23 29.21 -42.13
C ALA A 958 -4.48 30.46 -41.65
N ALA A 959 -4.73 30.92 -40.43
CA ALA A 959 -4.06 32.08 -39.84
C ALA A 959 -2.59 31.81 -39.49
N VAL A 960 -2.26 30.61 -39.02
CA VAL A 960 -0.87 30.18 -38.77
C VAL A 960 -0.12 29.95 -40.07
N ASN A 961 -0.77 29.40 -41.10
CA ASN A 961 -0.14 29.19 -42.40
C ASN A 961 0.13 30.51 -43.16
N SER A 962 -0.71 31.52 -42.98
CA SER A 962 -0.49 32.85 -43.57
C SER A 962 0.52 33.68 -42.79
N GLU A 963 0.55 33.57 -41.46
CA GLU A 963 1.55 34.17 -40.59
C GLU A 963 1.98 33.18 -39.48
N PRO A 964 3.15 32.51 -39.59
CA PRO A 964 3.58 31.48 -38.63
C PRO A 964 3.68 31.97 -37.17
N ARG A 965 3.94 33.27 -36.97
CA ARG A 965 3.99 33.89 -35.64
C ARG A 965 2.61 34.03 -34.99
N MET A 966 1.53 33.83 -35.75
CA MET A 966 0.17 33.87 -35.23
C MET A 966 -0.07 32.75 -34.22
N GLY A 967 0.64 31.62 -34.33
CA GLY A 967 0.51 30.53 -33.38
C GLY A 967 0.94 30.93 -31.97
N ALA A 968 2.11 31.55 -31.86
CA ALA A 968 2.60 32.13 -30.60
C ALA A 968 1.76 33.32 -30.13
N SER A 969 1.19 34.09 -31.07
CA SER A 969 0.34 35.24 -30.74
C SER A 969 -0.98 34.82 -30.09
N LEU A 970 -1.65 33.78 -30.60
CA LEU A 970 -2.88 33.23 -30.03
C LEU A 970 -2.65 32.57 -28.66
N LEU A 971 -1.52 31.87 -28.49
CA LEU A 971 -1.14 31.26 -27.21
C LEU A 971 -0.86 32.33 -26.14
N ARG A 972 -0.18 33.41 -26.52
CA ARG A 972 0.07 34.57 -25.65
C ARG A 972 -1.23 35.32 -25.33
N LEU A 973 -2.14 35.46 -26.30
CA LEU A 973 -3.45 36.08 -26.10
C LEU A 973 -4.29 35.30 -25.08
N HIS A 974 -4.31 33.96 -25.16
CA HIS A 974 -4.96 33.10 -24.15
C HIS A 974 -4.28 33.19 -22.78
N PHE A 975 -2.94 33.22 -22.74
CA PHE A 975 -2.20 33.37 -21.48
C PHE A 975 -2.53 34.68 -20.75
N HIS A 976 -2.67 35.78 -21.49
CA HIS A 976 -3.04 37.07 -20.91
C HIS A 976 -4.49 37.11 -20.43
N ASP A 977 -5.41 36.38 -21.07
CA ASP A 977 -6.81 36.23 -20.61
C ASP A 977 -6.93 35.34 -19.37
N CYS A 978 -6.07 34.33 -19.23
CA CYS A 978 -6.23 33.27 -18.23
C CYS A 978 -5.78 33.60 -16.79
N PHE A 979 -5.72 34.89 -16.45
CA PHE A 979 -5.83 35.36 -15.07
C PHE A 979 -7.31 35.53 -14.62
N GLY A 980 -8.26 35.48 -15.56
CA GLY A 980 -9.71 35.30 -15.34
C GLY A 980 -10.36 34.22 -16.22
N CYS A 981 -9.75 33.91 -17.38
CA CYS A 981 -10.23 32.99 -18.42
C CYS A 981 -11.68 33.24 -18.87
N ASP A 982 -12.08 34.51 -19.00
CA ASP A 982 -13.45 34.94 -19.31
C ASP A 982 -13.56 35.76 -20.61
N ALA A 983 -12.49 35.80 -21.43
CA ALA A 983 -12.38 36.58 -22.66
C ALA A 983 -12.44 38.10 -22.48
N SER A 984 -12.26 38.62 -21.27
CA SER A 984 -12.20 40.06 -21.00
C SER A 984 -11.09 40.77 -21.80
N VAL A 985 -9.99 40.05 -22.13
CA VAL A 985 -8.89 40.60 -22.95
C VAL A 985 -9.33 40.98 -24.38
N LEU A 986 -10.45 40.44 -24.87
CA LEU A 986 -10.99 40.70 -26.21
C LEU A 986 -11.93 41.93 -26.26
N LEU A 987 -12.22 42.58 -25.14
CA LEU A 987 -13.11 43.73 -25.07
C LEU A 987 -12.35 45.05 -25.24
N SER A 988 -12.60 45.74 -26.36
CA SER A 988 -12.00 47.05 -26.67
C SER A 988 -12.36 48.12 -25.64
N GLY A 989 -11.40 48.94 -25.22
CA GLY A 989 -11.57 50.02 -24.24
C GLY A 989 -11.30 49.63 -22.78
N ASN A 990 -11.03 48.35 -22.50
CA ASN A 990 -10.79 47.83 -21.15
C ASN A 990 -9.44 47.11 -21.06
N GLU A 991 -9.45 45.80 -20.83
CA GLU A 991 -8.25 44.99 -20.65
C GLU A 991 -7.41 44.89 -21.92
N GLN A 992 -8.04 44.95 -23.10
CA GLN A 992 -7.34 45.01 -24.38
C GLN A 992 -6.37 46.21 -24.47
N ASP A 993 -6.77 47.36 -23.91
CA ASP A 993 -6.02 48.61 -23.92
C ASP A 993 -5.21 48.86 -22.64
N ALA A 994 -5.20 47.88 -21.72
CA ALA A 994 -4.41 47.97 -20.50
C ALA A 994 -2.89 47.95 -20.83
N PRO A 995 -2.04 48.64 -20.06
CA PRO A 995 -0.60 48.73 -20.34
C PRO A 995 0.14 47.42 -20.66
N PRO A 996 -0.14 46.26 -20.03
CA PRO A 996 0.53 45.00 -20.39
C PRO A 996 0.09 44.41 -21.75
N ASN A 997 -1.06 44.83 -22.27
CA ASN A 997 -1.75 44.24 -23.42
C ASN A 997 -1.70 45.16 -24.65
N LYS A 998 -1.80 46.47 -24.42
CA LYS A 998 -1.76 47.53 -25.43
C LYS A 998 -0.47 47.46 -26.26
N ASP A 999 -0.61 47.39 -27.58
CA ASP A 999 0.48 47.28 -28.56
C ASP A 999 1.36 46.00 -28.45
N SER A 1000 1.07 45.10 -27.51
CA SER A 1000 1.84 43.89 -27.17
C SER A 1000 1.16 42.60 -27.61
N LEU A 1001 -0.18 42.55 -27.58
CA LEU A 1001 -0.97 41.39 -27.99
C LEU A 1001 -1.47 41.49 -29.43
N ARG A 1002 -1.58 40.35 -30.10
CA ARG A 1002 -2.03 40.19 -31.50
C ARG A 1002 -2.92 38.95 -31.60
N GLY A 1003 -3.68 38.84 -32.69
CA GLY A 1003 -4.58 37.70 -32.92
C GLY A 1003 -6.06 38.00 -32.65
N TYR A 1004 -6.41 39.20 -32.20
CA TYR A 1004 -7.79 39.66 -32.00
C TYR A 1004 -8.66 39.44 -33.24
N GLY A 1005 -8.19 39.87 -34.42
CA GLY A 1005 -8.93 39.69 -35.68
C GLY A 1005 -9.11 38.23 -36.10
N VAL A 1006 -8.25 37.31 -35.65
CA VAL A 1006 -8.42 35.86 -35.90
C VAL A 1006 -9.56 35.32 -35.04
N ILE A 1007 -9.61 35.71 -33.76
CA ILE A 1007 -10.70 35.34 -32.86
C ILE A 1007 -12.03 35.95 -33.32
N ASP A 1008 -12.04 37.21 -33.76
CA ASP A 1008 -13.24 37.88 -34.31
C ASP A 1008 -13.74 37.19 -35.59
N SER A 1009 -12.81 36.81 -36.48
CA SER A 1009 -13.16 36.05 -37.69
C SER A 1009 -13.74 34.67 -37.36
N ILE A 1010 -13.15 33.95 -36.39
CA ILE A 1010 -13.66 32.65 -35.94
C ILE A 1010 -15.05 32.82 -35.32
N LYS A 1011 -15.22 33.84 -34.47
CA LYS A 1011 -16.51 34.17 -33.87
C LYS A 1011 -17.55 34.45 -34.95
N ALA A 1012 -17.26 35.29 -35.94
CA ALA A 1012 -18.18 35.57 -37.04
C ALA A 1012 -18.57 34.32 -37.84
N GLN A 1013 -17.61 33.41 -38.10
CA GLN A 1013 -17.88 32.14 -38.79
C GLN A 1013 -18.73 31.18 -37.95
N ILE A 1014 -18.50 31.10 -36.65
CA ILE A 1014 -19.31 30.28 -35.74
C ILE A 1014 -20.72 30.86 -35.59
N GLU A 1015 -20.85 32.18 -35.49
CA GLU A 1015 -22.16 32.85 -35.37
C GLU A 1015 -23.04 32.64 -36.60
N ALA A 1016 -22.45 32.56 -37.79
CA ALA A 1016 -23.18 32.23 -39.02
C ALA A 1016 -23.78 30.82 -39.04
N VAL A 1017 -23.33 29.91 -38.16
CA VAL A 1017 -23.73 28.49 -38.13
C VAL A 1017 -24.41 28.08 -36.82
N CYS A 1018 -24.05 28.71 -35.70
CA CYS A 1018 -24.41 28.27 -34.34
C CYS A 1018 -24.92 29.40 -33.43
N ASN A 1019 -25.41 30.51 -34.01
CA ASN A 1019 -26.08 31.64 -33.35
C ASN A 1019 -25.99 31.69 -31.81
N GLN A 1020 -25.01 32.43 -31.28
CA GLN A 1020 -24.74 32.74 -29.89
C GLN A 1020 -24.44 31.55 -28.96
N THR A 1021 -24.11 30.38 -29.51
CA THR A 1021 -23.91 29.17 -28.70
C THR A 1021 -22.51 29.06 -28.10
N VAL A 1022 -21.45 29.51 -28.79
CA VAL A 1022 -20.05 29.33 -28.35
C VAL A 1022 -19.47 30.63 -27.81
N SER A 1023 -18.91 30.59 -26.60
CA SER A 1023 -18.31 31.77 -25.96
C SER A 1023 -16.98 32.19 -26.61
N CYS A 1024 -16.61 33.47 -26.50
CA CYS A 1024 -15.30 33.93 -26.98
C CYS A 1024 -14.14 33.38 -26.14
N ALA A 1025 -14.37 33.06 -24.86
CA ALA A 1025 -13.39 32.44 -23.97
C ALA A 1025 -13.05 31.01 -24.41
N ASP A 1026 -14.06 30.24 -24.82
CA ASP A 1026 -13.86 28.89 -25.36
C ASP A 1026 -13.19 28.94 -26.74
N ILE A 1027 -13.57 29.90 -27.60
CA ILE A 1027 -12.92 30.10 -28.90
C ILE A 1027 -11.43 30.43 -28.71
N LEU A 1028 -11.09 31.33 -27.78
CA LEU A 1028 -9.71 31.70 -27.50
C LEU A 1028 -8.89 30.52 -26.96
N THR A 1029 -9.48 29.74 -26.04
CA THR A 1029 -8.84 28.55 -25.44
C THR A 1029 -8.58 27.46 -26.48
N VAL A 1030 -9.59 27.14 -27.30
CA VAL A 1030 -9.46 26.12 -28.37
C VAL A 1030 -8.53 26.62 -29.48
N ALA A 1031 -8.56 27.92 -29.81
CA ALA A 1031 -7.67 28.48 -30.81
C ALA A 1031 -6.20 28.44 -30.39
N ALA A 1032 -5.91 28.66 -29.10
CA ALA A 1032 -4.56 28.51 -28.55
C ALA A 1032 -4.07 27.05 -28.56
N ARG A 1033 -4.97 26.08 -28.30
CA ARG A 1033 -4.65 24.64 -28.43
C ARG A 1033 -4.32 24.29 -29.88
N ASP A 1034 -5.20 24.63 -30.81
CA ASP A 1034 -5.06 24.25 -32.22
C ASP A 1034 -3.91 24.97 -32.90
N SER A 1035 -3.51 26.14 -32.39
CA SER A 1035 -2.36 26.87 -32.92
C SER A 1035 -1.03 26.19 -32.63
N VAL A 1036 -0.91 25.46 -31.51
CA VAL A 1036 0.27 24.64 -31.16
C VAL A 1036 0.38 23.44 -32.10
N VAL A 1037 -0.74 22.84 -32.47
CA VAL A 1037 -0.78 21.74 -33.44
C VAL A 1037 -0.43 22.24 -34.84
N ALA A 1038 -0.93 23.42 -35.24
CA ALA A 1038 -0.69 24.01 -36.55
C ALA A 1038 0.76 24.45 -36.81
N VAL A 1039 1.55 24.77 -35.77
CA VAL A 1039 2.97 25.17 -35.92
C VAL A 1039 3.95 23.99 -36.07
N SER A 1040 3.52 22.74 -35.88
CA SER A 1040 4.40 21.55 -35.99
C SER A 1040 3.90 20.47 -36.98
N PRO A 1041 3.81 20.74 -38.29
CA PRO A 1041 3.41 19.72 -39.27
C PRO A 1041 4.38 18.54 -39.39
N SER A 1042 5.66 18.73 -39.05
CA SER A 1042 6.73 17.76 -39.25
C SER A 1042 6.76 16.59 -38.24
N VAL A 1043 6.01 16.67 -37.15
CA VAL A 1043 5.93 15.58 -36.14
C VAL A 1043 4.86 14.54 -36.54
N VAL A 1044 3.79 14.96 -37.21
CA VAL A 1044 2.70 14.09 -37.66
C VAL A 1044 3.13 13.24 -38.88
N GLU A 1045 3.94 13.79 -39.78
CA GLU A 1045 4.49 13.04 -40.92
C GLU A 1045 5.44 11.91 -40.47
N LEU A 1046 6.16 12.09 -39.36
CA LEU A 1046 7.06 11.06 -38.81
C LEU A 1046 6.27 9.90 -38.18
N ILE A 1047 5.12 10.20 -37.56
CA ILE A 1047 4.20 9.20 -36.99
C ILE A 1047 3.47 8.43 -38.11
N TYR A 1048 3.12 9.10 -39.21
CA TYR A 1048 2.46 8.49 -40.37
C TYR A 1048 3.40 7.60 -41.22
N GLN A 1049 4.70 7.90 -41.24
CA GLN A 1049 5.71 7.07 -41.92
C GLN A 1049 6.04 5.80 -41.13
N LEU A 1050 5.99 5.85 -39.79
CA LEU A 1050 6.24 4.68 -38.93
C LEU A 1050 5.08 3.67 -38.97
N SER A 1051 3.84 4.12 -39.11
CA SER A 1051 2.66 3.23 -39.19
C SER A 1051 2.55 2.42 -40.49
N ARG A 1052 3.21 2.84 -41.58
CA ARG A 1052 3.25 2.09 -42.86
C ARG A 1052 4.24 0.94 -42.90
N SER A 1053 5.12 0.82 -41.90
CA SER A 1053 6.17 -0.23 -41.89
C SER A 1053 5.76 -1.54 -41.22
N SER A 1054 4.59 -1.60 -40.55
CA SER A 1054 4.18 -2.73 -39.71
C SER A 1054 2.92 -3.50 -40.17
N GLY A 1055 2.39 -3.23 -41.37
CA GLY A 1055 1.49 -4.18 -42.06
C GLY A 1055 0.16 -4.52 -41.38
N PHE A 1056 -0.45 -3.63 -40.61
CA PHE A 1056 -1.81 -3.79 -40.10
C PHE A 1056 -2.83 -3.04 -40.99
N THR A 1057 -3.79 -3.76 -41.55
CA THR A 1057 -4.96 -3.21 -42.25
C THR A 1057 -5.97 -2.68 -41.23
N SER A 1058 -6.39 -1.43 -41.45
CA SER A 1058 -7.31 -0.66 -40.62
C SER A 1058 -8.77 -1.00 -40.87
N ASP A 1059 -9.51 -1.30 -39.80
CA ASP A 1059 -10.96 -1.06 -39.70
C ASP A 1059 -11.30 -0.71 -38.24
N ASP A 1060 -10.95 0.50 -37.80
CA ASP A 1060 -11.77 1.40 -36.94
C ASP A 1060 -11.05 2.76 -36.80
N PRO A 1061 -11.74 3.93 -36.83
CA PRO A 1061 -11.11 5.24 -36.76
C PRO A 1061 -11.24 5.85 -35.35
N ASP A 1062 -10.13 5.99 -34.64
CA ASP A 1062 -10.03 6.94 -33.52
C ASP A 1062 -8.80 7.87 -33.72
N PRO A 1063 -9.01 9.17 -34.01
CA PRO A 1063 -7.94 10.10 -34.39
C PRO A 1063 -7.45 10.96 -33.21
N TYR A 1064 -7.08 10.33 -32.09
CA TYR A 1064 -6.38 11.02 -30.98
C TYR A 1064 -5.25 10.17 -30.39
N ILE A 1065 -4.12 10.12 -31.11
CA ILE A 1065 -2.77 9.99 -30.55
C ILE A 1065 -1.93 11.14 -31.09
#